data_AF-A0A7X3UII6-F1
#
_entry.id   AF-A0A7X3UII6-F1
#
_cell.length_a   1.000
_cell.length_b   1.000
_cell.length_c   1.000
_cell.angle_alpha   90.00
_cell.angle_beta   90.00
_cell.angle_gamma   90.00
#
_symmetry.space_group_name_H-M   'P 1'
#
loop_
_entity.id
_entity.type
_entity.pdbx_description
1 polymer ?
#
loop_
_entity_poly.entity_id
_entity_poly.type
_entity_poly.pdbx_seq_one_letter_code
_entity_poly.pdbx_strand_id
1 'polypeptide(L)'
;PGGRGVGTRNYIVVMGTTARTSGFARRLADMCSVGGVCNPDTFPNVDGIVAVTHTEGGEGRTPNNIDILLRTLAGFTVHPNIGAMLLVDYGTEAVTNEMLQSYMQREGYPLDDVVHRFYRLQGSFDADLADGAKIINGWLDTVNSVPRTEQSLEYLKIALQCGGSDAFSGVSGNPLAAYVAKEVIRYGGCANLAETDELIGSEAYVLQNVRDLSTARTFLDTIERFKERVSWHGHSAEGNPSGGNNFRGLYNIAIKSIGAAMKRHPDVCLDYVINYSQLMENPGYYFMDSPGNDLESIAGQVASGSNMIFFVTGNGSITNFPFVPTIKIVTTTGRYEMLSKDMDVNAGAYLDGTPMEELGESMLDLTVDVASGERSVGEKAGHSQVSLWRDWKQTGPVDLDPLLTASELQSGEPIPIETPADANTRRLQFRALQTEAGHRTDQVGLILPTSLCSGQIAQMIAHRCNERKIGEKQGISRFVALPHTEGCGVSSGRSEEIYTRTMIGHLTHPTVALGLLLEHGCEKTHNDHVRHEIQNLGISPERYGWASVQLDGGIDAVIEKVQDWFSETLADKPSVPVVDAGLEHLCLAALSPGDATEAVSASLTRLTQTIVAAGGTVIVPANAGWLSGDGDQQSMDLLADTPTLAYGQRVEKSGFHVMETPTDQPTETLTGLGATGIDLALAHIVGAPLQSHVMVPLIQVSTDATTQANYGADLDLATADVDELLALIVKVASRQYTPKLHGKGNTDFQLTRGLLGISM
;
A
#
# COMPACT_ATOMS: atom_id res chain seq x y z
N PRO A 1 5.55 26.69 14.03
CA PRO A 1 6.27 27.95 13.74
C PRO A 1 6.12 28.32 12.26
N GLY A 2 6.21 29.60 11.89
CA GLY A 2 6.19 30.05 10.49
C GLY A 2 4.81 30.45 9.95
N GLY A 3 4.77 30.81 8.66
CA GLY A 3 3.59 31.32 7.94
C GLY A 3 2.79 30.26 7.16
N ARG A 4 2.96 28.98 7.49
CA ARG A 4 2.39 27.82 6.75
C ARG A 4 0.91 27.54 7.01
N GLY A 5 0.28 28.32 7.88
CA GLY A 5 -1.10 28.13 8.34
C GLY A 5 -1.19 27.64 9.79
N VAL A 6 -2.40 27.24 10.20
CA VAL A 6 -2.69 26.75 11.56
C VAL A 6 -2.91 25.24 11.51
N GLY A 7 -2.19 24.51 12.36
CA GLY A 7 -2.33 23.07 12.52
C GLY A 7 -3.48 22.70 13.45
N THR A 8 -4.27 21.71 13.08
CA THR A 8 -5.23 21.01 13.97
C THR A 8 -4.55 19.93 14.79
N ARG A 9 -3.35 19.50 14.37
CA ARG A 9 -2.48 18.53 15.03
C ARG A 9 -1.01 18.98 15.00
N ASN A 10 -0.14 18.28 15.71
CA ASN A 10 1.29 18.53 15.79
C ASN A 10 2.06 17.20 15.81
N TYR A 11 2.27 16.63 14.62
CA TYR A 11 2.96 15.37 14.42
C TYR A 11 4.44 15.56 14.04
N ILE A 12 5.26 14.58 14.41
CA ILE A 12 6.57 14.35 13.78
C ILE A 12 6.39 13.25 12.73
N VAL A 13 6.86 13.49 11.51
CA VAL A 13 6.67 12.56 10.39
C VAL A 13 8.02 12.03 9.89
N VAL A 14 8.08 10.72 9.64
CA VAL A 14 9.16 10.06 8.90
C VAL A 14 8.63 9.67 7.53
N MET A 15 9.24 10.15 6.45
CA MET A 15 8.75 9.95 5.09
C MET A 15 9.88 9.52 4.16
N GLY A 16 9.66 8.44 3.41
CA GLY A 16 10.53 8.07 2.29
C GLY A 16 10.28 8.94 1.07
N THR A 17 11.31 9.25 0.27
CA THR A 17 11.09 9.86 -1.05
C THR A 17 10.59 8.85 -2.09
N THR A 18 10.75 7.56 -1.80
CA THR A 18 10.33 6.44 -2.65
C THR A 18 9.83 5.27 -1.80
N ALA A 19 9.17 4.30 -2.45
CA ALA A 19 8.75 3.05 -1.82
C ALA A 19 9.91 2.24 -1.22
N ARG A 20 11.15 2.41 -1.70
CA ARG A 20 12.32 1.62 -1.25
C ARG A 20 12.68 1.84 0.22
N THR A 21 12.24 2.95 0.81
CA THR A 21 12.52 3.31 2.20
C THR A 21 11.30 3.13 3.12
N SER A 22 10.18 2.60 2.61
CA SER A 22 8.95 2.37 3.38
C SER A 22 9.15 1.45 4.59
N GLY A 23 9.96 0.39 4.44
CA GLY A 23 10.33 -0.50 5.55
C GLY A 23 11.11 0.22 6.66
N PHE A 24 12.08 1.05 6.27
CA PHE A 24 12.87 1.86 7.20
C PHE A 24 12.00 2.90 7.93
N ALA A 25 11.17 3.65 7.19
CA ALA A 25 10.33 4.71 7.76
C ALA A 25 9.34 4.17 8.80
N ARG A 26 8.66 3.06 8.50
CA ARG A 26 7.78 2.36 9.46
C ARG A 26 8.56 1.93 10.70
N ARG A 27 9.67 1.24 10.50
CA ARG A 27 10.47 0.72 11.62
C ARG A 27 10.98 1.83 12.54
N LEU A 28 11.38 2.97 11.98
CA LEU A 28 11.84 4.13 12.74
C LEU A 28 10.68 4.79 13.50
N ALA A 29 9.53 5.01 12.87
CA ALA A 29 8.36 5.56 13.53
C ALA A 29 7.89 4.66 14.67
N ASP A 30 7.80 3.34 14.45
CA ASP A 30 7.44 2.36 15.48
C ASP A 30 8.42 2.41 16.67
N MET A 31 9.73 2.48 16.39
CA MET A 31 10.76 2.57 17.43
C MET A 31 10.67 3.87 18.25
N CYS A 32 10.18 4.95 17.63
CA CYS A 32 10.02 6.26 18.28
C CYS A 32 8.61 6.47 18.86
N SER A 33 7.69 5.54 18.65
CA SER A 33 6.29 5.63 19.11
C SER A 33 6.15 5.48 20.64
N VAL A 34 4.91 5.48 21.12
CA VAL A 34 4.53 5.33 22.53
C VAL A 34 5.21 4.12 23.18
N GLY A 35 5.89 4.34 24.31
CA GLY A 35 6.68 3.30 24.99
C GLY A 35 7.98 2.90 24.27
N GLY A 36 8.32 3.55 23.16
CA GLY A 36 9.55 3.40 22.41
C GLY A 36 10.70 4.26 22.94
N VAL A 37 11.76 4.41 22.14
CA VAL A 37 13.03 5.07 22.54
C VAL A 37 12.86 6.57 22.77
N CYS A 38 11.95 7.21 22.03
CA CYS A 38 11.68 8.66 22.11
C CYS A 38 10.59 9.02 23.14
N ASN A 39 9.73 8.07 23.51
CA ASN A 39 8.64 8.22 24.48
C ASN A 39 7.83 9.52 24.35
N PRO A 40 7.13 9.75 23.21
CA PRO A 40 6.41 10.99 22.94
C PRO A 40 5.31 11.31 23.95
N ASP A 41 4.79 10.33 24.71
CA ASP A 41 3.71 10.54 25.70
C ASP A 41 4.07 11.49 26.85
N THR A 42 5.36 11.77 27.06
CA THR A 42 5.79 12.78 28.04
C THR A 42 5.69 14.21 27.52
N PHE A 43 5.35 14.39 26.24
CA PHE A 43 5.27 15.67 25.54
C PHE A 43 3.81 15.98 25.16
N PRO A 44 3.05 16.70 26.00
CA PRO A 44 1.60 16.85 25.86
C PRO A 44 1.16 17.60 24.58
N ASN A 45 2.05 18.33 23.93
CA ASN A 45 1.76 19.05 22.68
C ASN A 45 2.24 18.29 21.43
N VAL A 46 2.75 17.06 21.55
CA VAL A 46 3.13 16.21 20.42
C VAL A 46 2.04 15.15 20.25
N ASP A 47 1.28 15.22 19.16
CA ASP A 47 0.17 14.28 18.92
C ASP A 47 0.66 12.87 18.53
N GLY A 48 1.90 12.76 18.06
CA GLY A 48 2.55 11.47 17.80
C GLY A 48 3.71 11.54 16.82
N ILE A 49 4.29 10.37 16.56
CA ILE A 49 5.35 10.16 15.58
C ILE A 49 4.86 9.10 14.60
N VAL A 50 4.72 9.44 13.32
CA VAL A 50 4.09 8.57 12.32
C VAL A 50 4.98 8.42 11.08
N ALA A 51 4.85 7.28 10.41
CA ALA A 51 5.44 7.06 9.11
C ALA A 51 4.45 7.43 8.00
N VAL A 52 4.93 8.08 6.96
CA VAL A 52 4.22 8.25 5.69
C VAL A 52 4.95 7.42 4.65
N THR A 53 4.38 6.26 4.33
CA THR A 53 4.90 5.32 3.33
C THR A 53 3.99 5.28 2.11
N HIS A 54 4.57 5.16 0.93
CA HIS A 54 3.84 5.11 -0.34
C HIS A 54 4.50 4.16 -1.34
N THR A 55 3.84 3.92 -2.47
CA THR A 55 4.24 2.98 -3.53
C THR A 55 5.12 3.58 -4.62
N GLU A 56 5.24 4.91 -4.65
CA GLU A 56 5.85 5.61 -5.79
C GLU A 56 7.39 5.62 -5.79
N GLY A 57 7.97 5.80 -6.98
CA GLY A 57 9.41 6.03 -7.17
C GLY A 57 10.30 4.82 -6.87
N GLY A 58 9.73 3.62 -6.73
CA GLY A 58 10.49 2.39 -6.43
C GLY A 58 11.30 1.81 -7.60
N GLU A 59 10.99 2.23 -8.83
CA GLU A 59 11.61 1.75 -10.07
C GLU A 59 12.96 2.43 -10.36
N GLY A 60 13.74 1.87 -11.29
CA GLY A 60 15.02 2.46 -11.71
C GLY A 60 14.86 3.66 -12.65
N ARG A 61 13.70 3.75 -13.32
CA ARG A 61 13.37 4.86 -14.23
C ARG A 61 12.66 6.00 -13.52
N THR A 62 12.72 7.19 -14.11
CA THR A 62 11.88 8.31 -13.71
C THR A 62 10.39 7.94 -13.87
N PRO A 63 9.56 8.12 -12.82
CA PRO A 63 8.15 7.81 -12.91
C PRO A 63 7.41 8.84 -13.78
N ASN A 64 6.33 8.43 -14.44
CA ASN A 64 5.55 9.29 -15.34
C ASN A 64 4.75 10.35 -14.56
N ASN A 65 4.45 10.08 -13.29
CA ASN A 65 3.80 11.00 -12.36
C ASN A 65 4.81 11.85 -11.53
N ILE A 66 6.08 11.99 -11.94
CA ILE A 66 7.13 12.64 -11.12
C ILE A 66 6.75 14.02 -10.58
N ASP A 67 6.09 14.86 -11.37
CA ASP A 67 5.67 16.21 -10.92
C ASP A 67 4.56 16.15 -9.87
N ILE A 68 3.64 15.21 -10.00
CA ILE A 68 2.59 14.93 -8.99
C ILE A 68 3.27 14.47 -7.70
N LEU A 69 4.16 13.47 -7.79
CA LEU A 69 4.88 12.92 -6.64
C LEU A 69 5.67 14.01 -5.88
N LEU A 70 6.52 14.78 -6.57
CA LEU A 70 7.32 15.82 -5.92
C LEU A 70 6.43 16.90 -5.29
N ARG A 71 5.33 17.28 -5.95
CA ARG A 71 4.36 18.23 -5.38
C ARG A 71 3.71 17.68 -4.12
N THR A 72 3.29 16.42 -4.12
CA THR A 72 2.68 15.78 -2.97
C THR A 72 3.63 15.71 -1.77
N LEU A 73 4.88 15.27 -2.00
CA LEU A 73 5.89 15.22 -0.95
C LEU A 73 6.24 16.61 -0.41
N ALA A 74 6.31 17.62 -1.27
CA ALA A 74 6.53 19.01 -0.89
C ALA A 74 5.37 19.55 -0.03
N GLY A 75 4.12 19.30 -0.46
CA GLY A 75 2.90 19.68 0.25
C GLY A 75 2.80 19.03 1.63
N PHE A 76 3.09 17.73 1.74
CA PHE A 76 3.21 17.07 3.04
C PHE A 76 4.27 17.73 3.91
N THR A 77 5.47 17.97 3.39
CA THR A 77 6.59 18.55 4.17
C THR A 77 6.21 19.88 4.83
N VAL A 78 5.46 20.75 4.14
CA VAL A 78 5.05 22.05 4.68
C VAL A 78 3.67 22.04 5.34
N HIS A 79 3.02 20.89 5.48
CA HIS A 79 1.68 20.80 6.02
C HIS A 79 1.59 21.36 7.45
N PRO A 80 0.55 22.14 7.80
CA PRO A 80 0.47 22.82 9.11
C PRO A 80 0.35 21.84 10.30
N ASN A 81 -0.12 20.61 10.09
CA ASN A 81 -0.15 19.58 11.14
C ASN A 81 1.21 18.93 11.43
N ILE A 82 2.27 19.31 10.70
CA ILE A 82 3.62 18.76 10.86
C ILE A 82 4.49 19.76 11.62
N GLY A 83 4.88 19.35 12.82
CA GLY A 83 5.83 20.04 13.67
C GLY A 83 7.28 19.79 13.25
N ALA A 84 7.59 18.55 12.83
CA ALA A 84 8.89 18.22 12.25
C ALA A 84 8.83 17.07 11.22
N MET A 85 9.76 17.08 10.25
CA MET A 85 9.82 16.11 9.15
C MET A 85 11.23 15.52 8.96
N LEU A 86 11.34 14.19 8.99
CA LEU A 86 12.54 13.46 8.58
C LEU A 86 12.29 12.81 7.21
N LEU A 87 12.99 13.29 6.18
CA LEU A 87 12.90 12.74 4.82
C LEU A 87 14.07 11.80 4.55
N VAL A 88 13.79 10.58 4.07
CA VAL A 88 14.80 9.53 3.90
C VAL A 88 14.92 9.02 2.47
N ASP A 89 16.15 8.89 1.98
CA ASP A 89 16.50 8.29 0.68
C ASP A 89 17.82 7.48 0.78
N TYR A 90 18.10 6.63 -0.19
CA TYR A 90 19.46 6.10 -0.40
C TYR A 90 20.32 7.03 -1.26
N GLY A 91 19.69 7.95 -2.00
CA GLY A 91 20.34 8.90 -2.91
C GLY A 91 20.65 8.32 -4.29
N THR A 92 20.27 7.08 -4.54
CA THR A 92 20.46 6.37 -5.82
C THR A 92 19.14 6.11 -6.53
N GLU A 93 18.00 6.39 -5.88
CA GLU A 93 16.69 6.18 -6.47
C GLU A 93 16.34 7.24 -7.53
N ALA A 94 15.32 6.95 -8.34
CA ALA A 94 14.81 7.87 -9.35
C ALA A 94 14.25 9.19 -8.77
N VAL A 95 13.93 9.21 -7.47
CA VAL A 95 13.46 10.39 -6.74
C VAL A 95 14.22 10.52 -5.43
N THR A 96 15.05 11.56 -5.32
CA THR A 96 15.95 11.77 -4.20
C THR A 96 15.55 12.97 -3.34
N ASN A 97 16.11 13.02 -2.14
CA ASN A 97 16.03 14.17 -1.23
C ASN A 97 16.49 15.47 -1.91
N GLU A 98 17.54 15.40 -2.75
CA GLU A 98 18.07 16.56 -3.49
C GLU A 98 17.08 17.07 -4.53
N MET A 99 16.39 16.16 -5.25
CA MET A 99 15.35 16.52 -6.21
C MET A 99 14.17 17.19 -5.52
N LEU A 100 13.72 16.63 -4.39
CA LEU A 100 12.63 17.20 -3.61
C LEU A 100 13.00 18.57 -3.04
N GLN A 101 14.17 18.72 -2.44
CA GLN A 101 14.64 20.01 -1.93
C GLN A 101 14.73 21.06 -3.06
N SER A 102 15.27 20.68 -4.22
CA SER A 102 15.36 21.57 -5.39
C SER A 102 13.99 21.96 -5.92
N TYR A 103 13.04 21.01 -5.95
CA TYR A 103 11.65 21.27 -6.33
C TYR A 103 11.01 22.28 -5.37
N MET A 104 11.11 22.05 -4.07
CA MET A 104 10.55 22.92 -3.04
C MET A 104 11.10 24.35 -3.15
N GLN A 105 12.42 24.51 -3.35
CA GLN A 105 13.04 25.82 -3.52
C GLN A 105 12.58 26.52 -4.81
N ARG A 106 12.51 25.79 -5.92
CA ARG A 106 12.09 26.32 -7.22
C ARG A 106 10.63 26.77 -7.22
N GLU A 107 9.75 25.96 -6.62
CA GLU A 107 8.31 26.23 -6.53
C GLU A 107 7.92 27.11 -5.33
N GLY A 108 8.89 27.56 -4.53
CA GLY A 108 8.65 28.52 -3.44
C GLY A 108 7.96 27.96 -2.20
N TYR A 109 8.10 26.67 -1.91
CA TYR A 109 7.59 26.07 -0.67
C TYR A 109 8.35 26.64 0.54
N PRO A 110 7.66 27.02 1.63
CA PRO A 110 8.25 27.64 2.82
C PRO A 110 8.97 26.60 3.71
N LEU A 111 10.03 26.01 3.19
CA LEU A 111 10.77 24.92 3.85
C LEU A 111 11.43 25.39 5.17
N ASP A 112 11.87 26.65 5.25
CA ASP A 112 12.48 27.24 6.45
C ASP A 112 11.50 27.35 7.64
N ASP A 113 10.19 27.25 7.39
CA ASP A 113 9.15 27.29 8.41
C ASP A 113 8.87 25.91 9.05
N VAL A 114 9.59 24.86 8.63
CA VAL A 114 9.44 23.48 9.12
C VAL A 114 10.74 23.04 9.78
N VAL A 115 10.67 22.46 10.98
CA VAL A 115 11.82 21.71 11.51
C VAL A 115 11.98 20.46 10.67
N HIS A 116 13.06 20.34 9.91
CA HIS A 116 13.20 19.21 9.00
C HIS A 116 14.64 18.74 8.85
N ARG A 117 14.80 17.53 8.33
CA ARG A 117 16.10 17.02 7.88
C ARG A 117 15.91 16.08 6.70
N PHE A 118 16.68 16.33 5.63
CA PHE A 118 16.94 15.36 4.58
C PHE A 118 18.07 14.44 5.06
N TYR A 119 17.79 13.15 5.15
CA TYR A 119 18.69 12.14 5.70
C TYR A 119 18.95 11.04 4.67
N ARG A 120 20.22 10.82 4.34
CA ARG A 120 20.63 9.78 3.41
C ARG A 120 21.06 8.54 4.18
N LEU A 121 20.49 7.39 3.81
CA LEU A 121 20.84 6.08 4.34
C LEU A 121 22.18 5.64 3.71
N GLN A 122 23.22 5.57 4.54
CA GLN A 122 24.58 5.20 4.10
C GLN A 122 25.27 4.24 5.06
N GLY A 123 24.68 4.00 6.24
CA GLY A 123 25.19 3.08 7.24
C GLY A 123 24.51 1.72 7.15
N SER A 124 24.71 0.93 8.20
CA SER A 124 23.87 -0.25 8.39
C SER A 124 22.47 0.17 8.81
N PHE A 125 21.48 -0.67 8.54
CA PHE A 125 20.08 -0.43 8.88
C PHE A 125 19.89 -0.04 10.36
N ASP A 126 20.58 -0.71 11.29
CA ASP A 126 20.48 -0.41 12.73
C ASP A 126 21.17 0.91 13.11
N ALA A 127 22.29 1.24 12.44
CA ALA A 127 23.00 2.50 12.69
C ALA A 127 22.17 3.69 12.21
N ASP A 128 21.60 3.59 11.00
CA ASP A 128 20.73 4.63 10.45
C ASP A 128 19.43 4.78 11.26
N LEU A 129 18.86 3.68 11.78
CA LEU A 129 17.72 3.76 12.70
C LEU A 129 18.09 4.50 13.99
N ALA A 130 19.25 4.20 14.59
CA ALA A 130 19.70 4.87 15.81
C ALA A 130 19.95 6.37 15.60
N ASP A 131 20.55 6.74 14.46
CA ASP A 131 20.78 8.14 14.10
C ASP A 131 19.48 8.88 13.81
N GLY A 132 18.55 8.25 13.08
CA GLY A 132 17.19 8.76 12.87
C GLY A 132 16.46 9.03 14.20
N ALA A 133 16.51 8.10 15.14
CA ALA A 133 15.89 8.25 16.45
C ALA A 133 16.51 9.38 17.27
N LYS A 134 17.83 9.53 17.20
CA LYS A 134 18.54 10.63 17.84
C LYS A 134 18.12 12.00 17.30
N ILE A 135 17.91 12.10 15.98
CA ILE A 135 17.43 13.32 15.33
C ILE A 135 16.02 13.67 15.84
N ILE A 136 15.10 12.70 15.78
CA ILE A 136 13.71 12.86 16.22
C ILE A 136 13.65 13.24 17.70
N ASN A 137 14.43 12.57 18.55
CA ASN A 137 14.50 12.88 19.98
C ASN A 137 14.98 14.32 20.24
N GLY A 138 15.90 14.84 19.42
CA GLY A 138 16.36 16.23 19.49
C GLY A 138 15.31 17.27 19.11
N TRP A 139 14.22 16.87 18.44
CA TRP A 139 13.13 17.77 18.05
C TRP A 139 12.00 17.84 19.08
N LEU A 140 11.86 16.85 19.97
CA LEU A 140 10.70 16.72 20.86
C LEU A 140 10.44 17.98 21.69
N ASP A 141 11.47 18.55 22.33
CA ASP A 141 11.33 19.80 23.10
C ASP A 141 10.86 20.98 22.23
N THR A 142 11.37 21.09 21.01
CA THR A 142 11.02 22.17 20.08
C THR A 142 9.58 22.04 19.60
N VAL A 143 9.19 20.84 19.17
CA VAL A 143 7.83 20.55 18.71
C VAL A 143 6.83 20.71 19.84
N ASN A 144 7.18 20.25 21.06
CA ASN A 144 6.35 20.38 22.24
C ASN A 144 6.20 21.83 22.77
N SER A 145 7.06 22.75 22.33
CA SER A 145 7.00 24.17 22.76
C SER A 145 5.85 24.97 22.13
N VAL A 146 5.04 24.36 21.26
CA VAL A 146 3.95 24.99 20.52
C VAL A 146 2.59 24.55 21.09
N PRO A 147 2.05 25.23 22.11
CA PRO A 147 0.73 24.92 22.64
C PRO A 147 -0.39 25.36 21.69
N ARG A 148 -1.55 24.71 21.79
CA ARG A 148 -2.78 25.14 21.12
C ARG A 148 -3.19 26.55 21.58
N THR A 149 -3.77 27.33 20.67
CA THR A 149 -4.28 28.69 20.94
C THR A 149 -5.64 28.86 20.26
N GLU A 150 -6.45 29.82 20.71
CA GLU A 150 -7.70 30.17 20.02
C GLU A 150 -7.39 30.70 18.62
N GLN A 151 -8.07 30.16 17.61
CA GLN A 151 -7.85 30.47 16.20
C GLN A 151 -9.19 30.62 15.47
N SER A 152 -9.19 31.44 14.44
CA SER A 152 -10.34 31.66 13.55
C SER A 152 -10.60 30.43 12.68
N LEU A 153 -11.87 30.17 12.35
CA LEU A 153 -12.26 29.11 11.40
C LEU A 153 -11.74 29.36 9.98
N GLU A 154 -11.27 30.58 9.68
CA GLU A 154 -10.65 30.91 8.38
C GLU A 154 -9.42 30.06 8.03
N TYR A 155 -8.79 29.45 9.05
CA TYR A 155 -7.64 28.59 8.85
C TYR A 155 -8.01 27.11 8.63
N LEU A 156 -9.28 26.74 8.69
CA LEU A 156 -9.72 25.39 8.36
C LEU A 156 -9.77 25.20 6.84
N LYS A 157 -9.17 24.09 6.41
CA LYS A 157 -9.19 23.62 5.03
C LYS A 157 -9.71 22.19 5.04
N ILE A 158 -10.95 22.02 4.59
CA ILE A 158 -11.68 20.75 4.65
C ILE A 158 -11.47 19.97 3.35
N ALA A 159 -10.97 18.75 3.45
CA ALA A 159 -11.05 17.76 2.39
C ALA A 159 -12.43 17.09 2.39
N LEU A 160 -13.14 17.13 1.27
CA LEU A 160 -14.44 16.49 1.07
C LEU A 160 -14.22 15.22 0.25
N GLN A 161 -14.47 14.05 0.85
CA GLN A 161 -14.16 12.77 0.24
C GLN A 161 -15.33 11.78 0.35
N CYS A 162 -15.50 10.91 -0.65
CA CYS A 162 -16.35 9.73 -0.57
C CYS A 162 -15.54 8.44 -0.37
N GLY A 163 -16.17 7.43 0.23
CA GLY A 163 -15.67 6.05 0.18
C GLY A 163 -16.70 5.13 -0.48
N GLY A 164 -17.29 4.24 0.31
CA GLY A 164 -18.37 3.37 -0.17
C GLY A 164 -19.71 4.10 -0.37
N SER A 165 -19.87 4.80 -1.50
CA SER A 165 -21.12 5.49 -1.88
C SER A 165 -22.32 4.54 -2.00
N ASP A 166 -23.48 5.00 -1.55
CA ASP A 166 -24.78 4.33 -1.66
C ASP A 166 -25.87 5.29 -2.18
N ALA A 167 -27.10 4.78 -2.35
CA ALA A 167 -28.23 5.58 -2.83
C ALA A 167 -28.61 6.78 -1.92
N PHE A 168 -28.17 6.79 -0.65
CA PHE A 168 -28.50 7.86 0.31
C PHE A 168 -27.38 8.89 0.45
N SER A 169 -26.19 8.62 -0.08
CA SER A 169 -25.02 9.49 0.01
C SER A 169 -25.32 10.91 -0.52
N GLY A 170 -25.98 11.01 -1.67
CA GLY A 170 -26.40 12.29 -2.25
C GLY A 170 -27.62 12.97 -1.59
N VAL A 171 -28.21 12.34 -0.57
CA VAL A 171 -29.45 12.80 0.10
C VAL A 171 -29.20 13.20 1.55
N SER A 172 -28.31 12.49 2.27
CA SER A 172 -27.97 12.75 3.67
C SER A 172 -26.53 13.20 3.84
N GLY A 173 -25.56 12.29 3.71
CA GLY A 173 -24.15 12.51 4.08
C GLY A 173 -23.46 13.63 3.29
N ASN A 174 -23.55 13.62 1.95
CA ASN A 174 -22.91 14.63 1.11
C ASN A 174 -23.52 16.03 1.35
N PRO A 175 -24.87 16.19 1.37
CA PRO A 175 -25.48 17.46 1.77
C PRO A 175 -25.09 17.96 3.17
N LEU A 176 -24.94 17.07 4.15
CA LEU A 176 -24.51 17.44 5.51
C LEU A 176 -23.07 17.97 5.52
N ALA A 177 -22.15 17.27 4.85
CA ALA A 177 -20.77 17.73 4.69
C ALA A 177 -20.71 19.09 3.96
N ALA A 178 -21.54 19.28 2.94
CA ALA A 178 -21.66 20.54 2.20
C ALA A 178 -22.18 21.69 3.05
N TYR A 179 -23.12 21.43 3.97
CA TYR A 179 -23.65 22.43 4.90
C TYR A 179 -22.53 22.99 5.78
N VAL A 180 -21.73 22.11 6.40
CA VAL A 180 -20.62 22.52 7.28
C VAL A 180 -19.51 23.20 6.48
N ALA A 181 -19.18 22.68 5.30
CA ALA A 181 -18.21 23.30 4.38
C ALA A 181 -18.63 24.74 3.99
N LYS A 182 -19.92 24.97 3.72
CA LYS A 182 -20.46 26.31 3.45
C LYS A 182 -20.24 27.26 4.63
N GLU A 183 -20.48 26.83 5.86
CA GLU A 183 -20.25 27.67 7.04
C GLU A 183 -18.76 27.97 7.23
N VAL A 184 -17.87 26.99 7.06
CA VAL A 184 -16.42 27.24 7.13
C VAL A 184 -15.94 28.22 6.07
N ILE A 185 -16.43 28.10 4.82
CA ILE A 185 -16.13 29.09 3.76
C ILE A 185 -16.68 30.47 4.12
N ARG A 186 -17.87 30.55 4.73
CA ARG A 186 -18.46 31.82 5.20
C ARG A 186 -17.59 32.50 6.27
N TYR A 187 -16.86 31.74 7.07
CA TYR A 187 -15.85 32.26 8.01
C TYR A 187 -14.48 32.55 7.36
N GLY A 188 -14.31 32.30 6.07
CA GLY A 188 -13.07 32.56 5.32
C GLY A 188 -12.16 31.34 5.17
N GLY A 189 -12.64 30.12 5.47
CA GLY A 189 -11.88 28.89 5.26
C GLY A 189 -11.96 28.34 3.84
N CYS A 190 -11.50 27.10 3.67
CA CYS A 190 -11.53 26.39 2.40
C CYS A 190 -12.29 25.06 2.50
N ALA A 191 -12.90 24.64 1.40
CA ALA A 191 -13.31 23.25 1.20
C ALA A 191 -12.82 22.76 -0.17
N ASN A 192 -12.36 21.52 -0.24
CA ASN A 192 -11.78 20.92 -1.43
C ASN A 192 -12.52 19.64 -1.77
N LEU A 193 -13.20 19.63 -2.92
CA LEU A 193 -13.75 18.43 -3.53
C LEU A 193 -12.77 17.91 -4.57
N ALA A 194 -12.64 16.59 -4.67
CA ALA A 194 -11.76 15.96 -5.65
C ALA A 194 -12.54 14.92 -6.47
N GLU A 195 -11.92 13.80 -6.84
CA GLU A 195 -12.58 12.64 -7.47
C GLU A 195 -13.17 12.98 -8.86
N THR A 196 -12.31 13.22 -9.87
CA THR A 196 -12.74 13.70 -11.20
C THR A 196 -13.73 12.76 -11.89
N ASP A 197 -13.49 11.47 -11.79
CA ASP A 197 -14.33 10.36 -12.28
C ASP A 197 -15.68 10.26 -11.55
N GLU A 198 -15.76 10.67 -10.28
CA GLU A 198 -17.00 10.76 -9.51
C GLU A 198 -17.87 11.96 -9.92
N LEU A 199 -17.39 12.88 -10.77
CA LEU A 199 -18.18 14.04 -11.23
C LEU A 199 -18.64 13.93 -12.68
N ILE A 200 -18.33 12.85 -13.38
CA ILE A 200 -18.72 12.65 -14.78
C ILE A 200 -20.25 12.59 -14.90
N GLY A 201 -20.82 13.49 -15.71
CA GLY A 201 -22.27 13.63 -15.85
C GLY A 201 -22.94 14.57 -14.82
N SER A 202 -22.19 15.15 -13.89
CA SER A 202 -22.67 16.15 -12.93
C SER A 202 -22.25 17.59 -13.26
N GLU A 203 -21.63 17.81 -14.41
CA GLU A 203 -21.01 19.07 -14.80
C GLU A 203 -22.01 20.23 -14.78
N ALA A 204 -23.24 19.97 -15.23
CA ALA A 204 -24.32 20.95 -15.22
C ALA A 204 -24.65 21.44 -13.80
N TYR A 205 -24.56 20.58 -12.78
CA TYR A 205 -24.78 20.97 -11.38
C TYR A 205 -23.63 21.81 -10.85
N VAL A 206 -22.38 21.38 -11.09
CA VAL A 206 -21.18 22.12 -10.63
C VAL A 206 -21.14 23.52 -11.24
N LEU A 207 -21.45 23.64 -12.53
CA LEU A 207 -21.39 24.90 -13.28
C LEU A 207 -22.56 25.87 -13.03
N GLN A 208 -23.57 25.49 -12.22
CA GLN A 208 -24.66 26.40 -11.84
C GLN A 208 -24.17 27.62 -11.04
N ASN A 209 -23.07 27.47 -10.29
CA ASN A 209 -22.47 28.53 -9.51
C ASN A 209 -20.94 28.38 -9.56
N VAL A 210 -20.33 29.02 -10.55
CA VAL A 210 -18.89 29.02 -10.82
C VAL A 210 -18.41 30.45 -10.95
N ARG A 211 -17.20 30.74 -10.44
CA ARG A 211 -16.68 32.09 -10.30
C ARG A 211 -16.64 32.86 -11.61
N ASP A 212 -16.11 32.23 -12.64
CA ASP A 212 -15.97 32.81 -13.97
C ASP A 212 -15.85 31.75 -15.06
N LEU A 213 -15.87 32.22 -16.32
CA LEU A 213 -15.75 31.36 -17.50
C LEU A 213 -14.40 30.63 -17.58
N SER A 214 -13.33 31.20 -17.03
CA SER A 214 -12.01 30.55 -17.04
C SER A 214 -12.04 29.30 -16.16
N THR A 215 -12.55 29.46 -14.93
CA THR A 215 -12.72 28.37 -13.96
C THR A 215 -13.63 27.27 -14.52
N ALA A 216 -14.74 27.66 -15.15
CA ALA A 216 -15.64 26.71 -15.81
C ALA A 216 -14.95 25.89 -16.91
N ARG A 217 -14.12 26.53 -17.75
CA ARG A 217 -13.35 25.85 -18.79
C ARG A 217 -12.31 24.93 -18.20
N THR A 218 -11.56 25.37 -17.19
CA THR A 218 -10.57 24.54 -16.51
C THR A 218 -11.21 23.30 -15.89
N PHE A 219 -12.41 23.42 -15.31
CA PHE A 219 -13.17 22.27 -14.79
C PHE A 219 -13.50 21.26 -15.89
N LEU A 220 -14.11 21.72 -16.99
CA LEU A 220 -14.47 20.87 -18.13
C LEU A 220 -13.24 20.22 -18.79
N ASP A 221 -12.18 20.98 -19.00
CA ASP A 221 -10.92 20.47 -19.56
C ASP A 221 -10.28 19.42 -18.64
N THR A 222 -10.45 19.55 -17.32
CA THR A 222 -9.96 18.55 -16.35
C THR A 222 -10.69 17.22 -16.52
N ILE A 223 -12.02 17.24 -16.66
CA ILE A 223 -12.83 16.05 -16.91
C ILE A 223 -12.41 15.37 -18.22
N GLU A 224 -12.27 16.14 -19.30
CA GLU A 224 -11.91 15.59 -20.60
C GLU A 224 -10.49 15.01 -20.62
N ARG A 225 -9.51 15.67 -19.95
CA ARG A 225 -8.16 15.11 -19.78
C ARG A 225 -8.17 13.80 -18.99
N PHE A 226 -9.02 13.69 -17.96
CA PHE A 226 -9.13 12.46 -17.18
C PHE A 226 -9.71 11.32 -18.02
N LYS A 227 -10.80 11.57 -18.77
CA LYS A 227 -11.38 10.60 -19.70
C LYS A 227 -10.38 10.15 -20.76
N GLU A 228 -9.64 11.09 -21.34
CA GLU A 228 -8.60 10.79 -22.33
C GLU A 228 -7.52 9.89 -21.72
N ARG A 229 -6.99 10.24 -20.54
CA ARG A 229 -5.98 9.44 -19.85
C ARG A 229 -6.46 8.01 -19.60
N VAL A 230 -7.65 7.85 -19.04
CA VAL A 230 -8.24 6.53 -18.74
C VAL A 230 -8.48 5.71 -20.00
N SER A 231 -8.82 6.36 -21.13
CA SER A 231 -9.03 5.68 -22.42
C SER A 231 -7.77 5.01 -22.96
N TRP A 232 -6.58 5.55 -22.69
CA TRP A 232 -5.31 4.95 -23.09
C TRP A 232 -5.05 3.60 -22.43
N HIS A 233 -5.75 3.32 -21.33
CA HIS A 233 -5.66 2.09 -20.58
C HIS A 233 -6.76 1.08 -20.92
N GLY A 234 -7.65 1.41 -21.88
CA GLY A 234 -8.78 0.55 -22.26
C GLY A 234 -9.99 0.65 -21.32
N HIS A 235 -10.08 1.73 -20.55
CA HIS A 235 -11.20 1.99 -19.65
C HIS A 235 -11.97 3.25 -20.05
N SER A 236 -13.18 3.37 -19.53
CA SER A 236 -14.01 4.56 -19.64
C SER A 236 -14.37 5.00 -18.23
N ALA A 237 -14.20 6.28 -17.95
CA ALA A 237 -14.46 6.83 -16.62
C ALA A 237 -15.98 6.86 -16.32
N GLU A 238 -16.85 6.76 -17.33
CA GLU A 238 -18.28 6.49 -17.19
C GLU A 238 -18.58 5.10 -16.58
N GLY A 239 -17.61 4.18 -16.60
CA GLY A 239 -17.69 2.85 -15.98
C GLY A 239 -17.50 2.83 -14.45
N ASN A 240 -17.40 3.99 -13.81
CA ASN A 240 -17.07 4.15 -12.39
C ASN A 240 -18.14 3.66 -11.35
N PRO A 241 -19.38 3.26 -11.69
CA PRO A 241 -20.20 2.50 -10.73
C PRO A 241 -19.61 1.09 -10.50
N SER A 242 -19.02 0.86 -9.32
CA SER A 242 -18.53 -0.48 -8.93
C SER A 242 -19.68 -1.48 -8.73
N GLY A 243 -19.35 -2.78 -8.68
CA GLY A 243 -20.33 -3.83 -8.32
C GLY A 243 -21.04 -3.54 -6.99
N GLY A 244 -20.29 -3.09 -5.97
CA GLY A 244 -20.83 -2.67 -4.69
C GLY A 244 -21.78 -1.47 -4.77
N ASN A 245 -21.51 -0.49 -5.66
CA ASN A 245 -22.40 0.65 -5.87
C ASN A 245 -23.71 0.22 -6.56
N ASN A 246 -23.62 -0.62 -7.59
CA ASN A 246 -24.78 -1.13 -8.33
C ASN A 246 -25.73 -1.93 -7.42
N PHE A 247 -25.17 -2.78 -6.56
CA PHE A 247 -25.93 -3.54 -5.56
C PHE A 247 -26.73 -2.64 -4.59
N ARG A 248 -26.27 -1.39 -4.39
CA ARG A 248 -26.82 -0.44 -3.40
C ARG A 248 -27.61 0.71 -4.03
N GLY A 249 -28.02 0.55 -5.28
CA GLY A 249 -28.98 1.44 -5.94
C GLY A 249 -28.37 2.58 -6.77
N LEU A 250 -27.06 2.60 -6.96
CA LEU A 250 -26.38 3.54 -7.87
C LEU A 250 -26.16 2.88 -9.23
N TYR A 251 -27.22 2.81 -10.04
CA TYR A 251 -27.26 2.00 -11.27
C TYR A 251 -26.54 2.60 -12.48
N ASN A 252 -26.15 3.87 -12.42
CA ASN A 252 -25.39 4.53 -13.49
C ASN A 252 -24.57 5.68 -12.94
N ILE A 253 -23.59 6.12 -13.75
CA ILE A 253 -22.64 7.16 -13.36
C ILE A 253 -23.35 8.50 -13.07
N ALA A 254 -24.34 8.91 -13.85
CA ALA A 254 -25.00 10.21 -13.63
C ALA A 254 -25.68 10.32 -12.25
N ILE A 255 -26.31 9.25 -11.76
CA ILE A 255 -26.94 9.22 -10.43
C ILE A 255 -25.86 9.26 -9.33
N LYS A 256 -24.77 8.51 -9.49
CA LYS A 256 -23.63 8.52 -8.57
C LYS A 256 -23.00 9.92 -8.52
N SER A 257 -22.74 10.50 -9.68
CA SER A 257 -22.04 11.77 -9.81
C SER A 257 -22.85 12.96 -9.32
N ILE A 258 -24.16 13.01 -9.58
CA ILE A 258 -24.98 14.08 -9.00
C ILE A 258 -24.96 13.99 -7.47
N GLY A 259 -24.97 12.79 -6.91
CA GLY A 259 -24.83 12.56 -5.48
C GLY A 259 -23.48 13.03 -4.93
N ALA A 260 -22.37 12.72 -5.62
CA ALA A 260 -21.04 13.19 -5.25
C ALA A 260 -20.93 14.72 -5.32
N ALA A 261 -21.49 15.34 -6.36
CA ALA A 261 -21.49 16.78 -6.57
C ALA A 261 -22.26 17.54 -5.47
N MET A 262 -23.20 16.90 -4.77
CA MET A 262 -23.92 17.50 -3.63
C MET A 262 -23.02 17.78 -2.41
N LYS A 263 -21.73 17.42 -2.45
CA LYS A 263 -20.70 17.91 -1.50
C LYS A 263 -20.40 19.41 -1.70
N ARG A 264 -20.83 20.00 -2.83
CA ARG A 264 -20.91 21.45 -3.03
C ARG A 264 -22.30 21.95 -2.67
N HIS A 265 -22.40 22.82 -1.67
CA HIS A 265 -23.68 23.46 -1.35
C HIS A 265 -24.12 24.40 -2.49
N PRO A 266 -25.41 24.49 -2.86
CA PRO A 266 -25.86 25.32 -3.99
C PRO A 266 -25.41 26.80 -3.93
N ASP A 267 -25.44 27.38 -2.72
CA ASP A 267 -25.02 28.77 -2.46
C ASP A 267 -23.50 29.00 -2.54
N VAL A 268 -22.69 27.93 -2.61
CA VAL A 268 -21.22 28.01 -2.65
C VAL A 268 -20.74 28.02 -4.09
N CYS A 269 -19.94 29.02 -4.44
CA CYS A 269 -19.35 29.16 -5.75
C CYS A 269 -18.17 28.20 -5.93
N LEU A 270 -18.05 27.51 -7.07
CA LEU A 270 -16.77 26.89 -7.45
C LEU A 270 -15.78 28.01 -7.77
N ASP A 271 -14.79 28.18 -6.89
CA ASP A 271 -13.84 29.29 -6.96
C ASP A 271 -12.58 28.95 -7.74
N TYR A 272 -12.09 27.72 -7.58
CA TYR A 272 -10.78 27.31 -8.09
C TYR A 272 -10.82 25.86 -8.58
N VAL A 273 -10.11 25.60 -9.67
CA VAL A 273 -9.80 24.25 -10.15
C VAL A 273 -8.28 24.10 -10.11
N ILE A 274 -7.80 23.12 -9.36
CA ILE A 274 -6.38 22.92 -9.10
C ILE A 274 -5.92 21.53 -9.56
N ASN A 275 -4.64 21.41 -9.90
CA ASN A 275 -4.03 20.11 -10.17
C ASN A 275 -3.84 19.34 -8.85
N TYR A 276 -3.70 18.02 -8.94
CA TYR A 276 -3.41 17.17 -7.79
C TYR A 276 -2.27 17.73 -6.93
N SER A 277 -2.50 17.86 -5.62
CA SER A 277 -1.57 18.37 -4.59
C SER A 277 -1.15 19.84 -4.73
N GLN A 278 -1.78 20.64 -5.60
CA GLN A 278 -1.49 22.07 -5.67
C GLN A 278 -2.04 22.81 -4.44
N LEU A 279 -1.21 23.65 -3.81
CA LEU A 279 -1.57 24.35 -2.58
C LEU A 279 -2.82 25.23 -2.74
N MET A 280 -3.73 25.12 -1.77
CA MET A 280 -4.87 26.03 -1.64
C MET A 280 -4.43 27.33 -0.96
N GLU A 281 -4.21 28.38 -1.76
CA GLU A 281 -3.68 29.66 -1.27
C GLU A 281 -4.74 30.65 -0.77
N ASN A 282 -5.98 30.55 -1.24
CA ASN A 282 -7.04 31.52 -0.98
C ASN A 282 -8.27 30.85 -0.33
N PRO A 283 -9.07 31.60 0.44
CA PRO A 283 -10.39 31.14 0.89
C PRO A 283 -11.32 30.77 -0.28
N GLY A 284 -12.18 29.78 -0.09
CA GLY A 284 -13.20 29.40 -1.07
C GLY A 284 -13.35 27.90 -1.31
N TYR A 285 -14.13 27.56 -2.33
CA TYR A 285 -14.37 26.17 -2.72
C TYR A 285 -13.49 25.75 -3.90
N TYR A 286 -12.75 24.67 -3.69
CA TYR A 286 -11.80 24.10 -4.63
C TYR A 286 -12.36 22.80 -5.24
N PHE A 287 -12.06 22.61 -6.52
CA PHE A 287 -12.08 21.29 -7.15
C PHE A 287 -10.64 20.88 -7.51
N MET A 288 -10.21 19.70 -7.08
CA MET A 288 -8.88 19.16 -7.37
C MET A 288 -8.95 17.96 -8.33
N ASP A 289 -8.13 17.98 -9.39
CA ASP A 289 -7.99 16.81 -10.27
C ASP A 289 -7.37 15.63 -9.50
N SER A 290 -8.12 14.53 -9.37
CA SER A 290 -7.67 13.30 -8.71
C SER A 290 -8.46 12.08 -9.23
N PRO A 291 -7.98 10.84 -8.98
CA PRO A 291 -8.84 9.67 -9.12
C PRO A 291 -9.86 9.61 -7.96
N GLY A 292 -10.87 8.78 -8.11
CA GLY A 292 -11.92 8.46 -7.15
C GLY A 292 -11.51 7.40 -6.13
N ASN A 293 -10.32 6.78 -6.30
CA ASN A 293 -9.66 6.05 -5.22
C ASN A 293 -9.47 6.98 -4.00
N ASP A 294 -10.07 6.60 -2.87
CA ASP A 294 -10.22 7.49 -1.72
C ASP A 294 -8.90 7.88 -1.06
N LEU A 295 -8.01 6.91 -0.86
CA LEU A 295 -6.69 7.14 -0.26
C LEU A 295 -5.81 8.00 -1.16
N GLU A 296 -5.83 7.75 -2.47
CA GLU A 296 -5.08 8.56 -3.44
C GLU A 296 -5.64 9.98 -3.54
N SER A 297 -6.96 10.16 -3.54
CA SER A 297 -7.61 11.48 -3.51
C SER A 297 -7.24 12.27 -2.25
N ILE A 298 -7.41 11.67 -1.06
CA ILE A 298 -7.14 12.32 0.24
C ILE A 298 -5.68 12.76 0.32
N ALA A 299 -4.72 11.94 -0.12
CA ALA A 299 -3.32 12.31 -0.11
C ALA A 299 -3.06 13.61 -0.88
N GLY A 300 -3.71 13.80 -2.03
CA GLY A 300 -3.63 15.04 -2.79
C GLY A 300 -4.27 16.22 -2.06
N GLN A 301 -5.43 16.01 -1.41
CA GLN A 301 -6.13 17.07 -0.68
C GLN A 301 -5.32 17.51 0.56
N VAL A 302 -4.75 16.56 1.30
CA VAL A 302 -3.86 16.83 2.42
C VAL A 302 -2.60 17.55 1.96
N ALA A 303 -1.94 17.10 0.88
CA ALA A 303 -0.78 17.81 0.33
C ALA A 303 -1.12 19.23 -0.16
N SER A 304 -2.37 19.47 -0.59
CA SER A 304 -2.89 20.80 -0.94
C SER A 304 -3.12 21.70 0.30
N GLY A 305 -2.99 21.15 1.51
CA GLY A 305 -3.06 21.86 2.78
C GLY A 305 -4.29 21.56 3.64
N SER A 306 -5.13 20.57 3.28
CA SER A 306 -6.32 20.22 4.07
C SER A 306 -5.93 19.69 5.46
N ASN A 307 -6.34 20.41 6.51
CA ASN A 307 -6.06 20.07 7.92
C ASN A 307 -7.26 19.43 8.64
N MET A 308 -8.32 19.09 7.91
CA MET A 308 -9.48 18.31 8.36
C MET A 308 -10.02 17.50 7.17
N ILE A 309 -10.45 16.26 7.40
CA ILE A 309 -11.10 15.42 6.38
C ILE A 309 -12.53 15.12 6.80
N PHE A 310 -13.48 15.37 5.90
CA PHE A 310 -14.84 14.86 5.99
C PHE A 310 -14.98 13.68 5.04
N PHE A 311 -15.18 12.51 5.62
CA PHE A 311 -15.26 11.26 4.89
C PHE A 311 -16.70 10.73 4.91
N VAL A 312 -17.41 10.86 3.80
CA VAL A 312 -18.79 10.36 3.68
C VAL A 312 -18.80 8.91 3.20
N THR A 313 -19.59 8.07 3.86
CA THR A 313 -19.68 6.65 3.52
C THR A 313 -21.04 6.04 3.78
N GLY A 314 -21.55 5.25 2.83
CA GLY A 314 -22.77 4.46 3.01
C GLY A 314 -22.55 3.09 3.64
N ASN A 315 -21.32 2.55 3.56
CA ASN A 315 -21.01 1.22 4.11
C ASN A 315 -20.24 1.26 5.42
N GLY A 316 -19.80 2.45 5.85
CA GLY A 316 -19.00 2.62 7.06
C GLY A 316 -17.52 2.44 6.80
N SER A 317 -16.97 3.15 5.81
CA SER A 317 -15.53 3.12 5.56
C SER A 317 -14.76 3.72 6.71
N ILE A 318 -13.69 3.06 7.11
CA ILE A 318 -12.90 3.48 8.27
C ILE A 318 -11.70 4.37 7.90
N THR A 319 -11.44 4.64 6.61
CA THR A 319 -10.29 5.40 6.09
C THR A 319 -9.90 6.61 6.98
N ASN A 320 -8.63 6.68 7.38
CA ASN A 320 -8.04 7.84 8.09
C ASN A 320 -6.64 8.14 7.55
N PHE A 321 -6.16 9.36 7.82
CA PHE A 321 -4.84 9.83 7.40
C PHE A 321 -3.88 9.98 8.61
N PRO A 322 -2.56 9.70 8.50
CA PRO A 322 -1.67 9.59 9.67
C PRO A 322 -1.55 10.83 10.56
N PHE A 323 -1.70 12.02 9.99
CA PHE A 323 -1.51 13.29 10.70
C PHE A 323 -2.64 14.32 10.50
N VAL A 324 -3.76 13.92 9.86
CA VAL A 324 -4.92 14.78 9.64
C VAL A 324 -6.17 14.11 10.21
N PRO A 325 -6.91 14.78 11.12
CA PRO A 325 -8.11 14.21 11.70
C PRO A 325 -9.18 13.98 10.63
N THR A 326 -9.89 12.87 10.75
CA THR A 326 -10.95 12.46 9.82
C THR A 326 -12.26 12.26 10.58
N ILE A 327 -13.27 13.06 10.24
CA ILE A 327 -14.66 12.93 10.70
C ILE A 327 -15.41 12.06 9.68
N LYS A 328 -15.85 10.88 10.13
CA LYS A 328 -16.58 9.91 9.31
C LYS A 328 -18.09 10.07 9.45
N ILE A 329 -18.75 10.22 8.31
CA ILE A 329 -20.18 10.55 8.21
C ILE A 329 -20.88 9.39 7.51
N VAL A 330 -21.73 8.67 8.25
CA VAL A 330 -22.47 7.53 7.71
C VAL A 330 -23.89 7.92 7.28
N THR A 331 -24.31 7.43 6.12
CA THR A 331 -25.51 7.93 5.42
C THR A 331 -26.84 7.43 5.98
N THR A 332 -26.84 6.38 6.81
CA THR A 332 -28.05 5.72 7.33
C THR A 332 -27.90 5.36 8.81
N THR A 333 -28.99 5.50 9.58
CA THR A 333 -28.99 5.29 11.04
C THR A 333 -28.70 3.85 11.42
N GLY A 334 -29.29 2.87 10.73
CA GLY A 334 -29.03 1.45 11.03
C GLY A 334 -27.56 1.06 10.85
N ARG A 335 -26.85 1.67 9.87
CA ARG A 335 -25.41 1.46 9.70
C ARG A 335 -24.60 2.18 10.79
N TYR A 336 -25.02 3.38 11.18
CA TYR A 336 -24.41 4.08 12.32
C TYR A 336 -24.51 3.27 13.61
N GLU A 337 -25.68 2.74 13.95
CA GLU A 337 -25.85 1.95 15.17
C GLU A 337 -24.92 0.72 15.19
N MET A 338 -24.81 0.03 14.04
CA MET A 338 -23.92 -1.11 13.86
C MET A 338 -22.43 -0.76 14.01
N LEU A 339 -22.02 0.43 13.55
CA LEU A 339 -20.62 0.87 13.46
C LEU A 339 -20.34 2.09 14.34
N SER A 340 -21.10 2.28 15.43
CA SER A 340 -21.05 3.49 16.26
C SER A 340 -19.71 3.69 16.98
N LYS A 341 -18.91 2.62 17.10
CA LYS A 341 -17.54 2.68 17.60
C LYS A 341 -16.50 3.11 16.55
N ASP A 342 -16.89 3.16 15.28
CA ASP A 342 -16.02 3.45 14.15
C ASP A 342 -16.49 4.68 13.34
N MET A 343 -17.67 5.26 13.65
CA MET A 343 -18.29 6.37 12.92
C MET A 343 -18.53 7.58 13.84
N ASP A 344 -18.20 8.78 13.36
CA ASP A 344 -18.35 10.02 14.13
C ASP A 344 -19.78 10.58 14.05
N VAL A 345 -20.38 10.59 12.85
CA VAL A 345 -21.65 11.31 12.58
C VAL A 345 -22.70 10.40 11.92
N ASN A 346 -23.92 10.41 12.45
CA ASN A 346 -25.10 9.80 11.84
C ASN A 346 -25.84 10.79 10.93
N ALA A 347 -25.55 10.81 9.62
CA ALA A 347 -26.35 11.60 8.67
C ALA A 347 -27.70 10.96 8.36
N GLY A 348 -27.88 9.67 8.66
CA GLY A 348 -29.15 8.96 8.50
C GLY A 348 -30.30 9.55 9.32
N ALA A 349 -30.00 10.25 10.41
CA ALA A 349 -30.98 10.98 11.20
C ALA A 349 -31.82 11.97 10.36
N TYR A 350 -31.27 12.48 9.25
CA TYR A 350 -32.02 13.30 8.29
C TYR A 350 -33.16 12.52 7.62
N LEU A 351 -32.89 11.26 7.25
CA LEU A 351 -33.88 10.35 6.66
C LEU A 351 -34.95 9.96 7.67
N ASP A 352 -34.63 10.01 8.97
CA ASP A 352 -35.54 9.74 10.08
C ASP A 352 -36.35 10.97 10.51
N GLY A 353 -36.14 12.13 9.87
CA GLY A 353 -36.93 13.35 10.06
C GLY A 353 -36.24 14.48 10.85
N THR A 354 -34.96 14.32 11.23
CA THR A 354 -34.19 15.42 11.83
C THR A 354 -33.88 16.49 10.78
N PRO A 355 -34.12 17.78 11.03
CA PRO A 355 -33.77 18.84 10.08
C PRO A 355 -32.27 18.90 9.76
N MET A 356 -31.91 19.15 8.50
CA MET A 356 -30.50 19.27 8.06
C MET A 356 -29.78 20.42 8.79
N GLU A 357 -30.48 21.50 9.15
CA GLU A 357 -29.91 22.62 9.90
C GLU A 357 -29.43 22.19 11.29
N GLU A 358 -30.23 21.42 12.02
CA GLU A 358 -29.88 20.91 13.35
C GLU A 358 -28.68 19.95 13.30
N LEU A 359 -28.65 19.06 12.29
CA LEU A 359 -27.51 18.15 12.06
C LEU A 359 -26.26 18.94 11.65
N GLY A 360 -26.43 19.96 10.82
CA GLY A 360 -25.35 20.83 10.35
C GLY A 360 -24.71 21.64 11.47
N GLU A 361 -25.50 22.21 12.36
CA GLU A 361 -25.03 22.90 13.57
C GLU A 361 -24.24 21.94 14.48
N SER A 362 -24.81 20.76 14.77
CA SER A 362 -24.17 19.75 15.61
C SER A 362 -22.84 19.26 15.02
N MET A 363 -22.77 19.06 13.70
CA MET A 363 -21.54 18.64 13.03
C MET A 363 -20.51 19.79 12.93
N LEU A 364 -20.96 21.04 12.82
CA LEU A 364 -20.05 22.19 12.87
C LEU A 364 -19.40 22.31 14.26
N ASP A 365 -20.16 22.13 15.34
CA ASP A 365 -19.60 22.10 16.70
C ASP A 365 -18.57 20.97 16.86
N LEU A 366 -18.90 19.74 16.42
CA LEU A 366 -17.94 18.63 16.40
C LEU A 366 -16.70 18.95 15.56
N THR A 367 -16.85 19.64 14.43
CA THR A 367 -15.72 20.05 13.58
C THR A 367 -14.78 20.98 14.33
N VAL A 368 -15.33 21.94 15.10
CA VAL A 368 -14.57 22.85 15.95
C VAL A 368 -13.86 22.09 17.08
N ASP A 369 -14.55 21.18 17.75
CA ASP A 369 -13.99 20.37 18.83
C ASP A 369 -12.83 19.49 18.35
N VAL A 370 -13.01 18.81 17.21
CA VAL A 370 -11.96 17.96 16.63
C VAL A 370 -10.77 18.81 16.15
N ALA A 371 -11.01 19.95 15.50
CA ALA A 371 -9.95 20.88 15.13
C ALA A 371 -9.18 21.41 16.35
N SER A 372 -9.88 21.60 17.47
CA SER A 372 -9.34 22.07 18.74
C SER A 372 -8.56 21.01 19.52
N GLY A 373 -8.58 19.75 19.08
CA GLY A 373 -7.76 18.67 19.64
C GLY A 373 -8.54 17.48 20.17
N GLU A 374 -9.88 17.50 20.12
CA GLU A 374 -10.63 16.28 20.35
C GLU A 374 -10.28 15.25 19.26
N ARG A 375 -9.97 14.02 19.67
CA ARG A 375 -9.65 12.94 18.74
C ARG A 375 -10.93 12.39 18.13
N SER A 376 -10.99 12.34 16.80
CA SER A 376 -12.06 11.63 16.10
C SER A 376 -12.03 10.15 16.44
N VAL A 377 -13.13 9.45 16.14
CA VAL A 377 -13.24 8.01 16.36
C VAL A 377 -12.13 7.24 15.64
N GLY A 378 -11.77 7.66 14.42
CA GLY A 378 -10.69 7.04 13.64
C GLY A 378 -9.31 7.20 14.28
N GLU A 379 -9.02 8.38 14.82
CA GLU A 379 -7.76 8.63 15.53
C GLU A 379 -7.65 7.80 16.80
N LYS A 380 -8.77 7.61 17.52
CA LYS A 380 -8.85 6.76 18.71
C LYS A 380 -8.63 5.28 18.36
N ALA A 381 -9.10 4.85 17.19
CA ALA A 381 -8.90 3.47 16.70
C ALA A 381 -7.44 3.16 16.31
N GLY A 382 -6.60 4.19 16.11
CA GLY A 382 -5.16 4.01 15.92
C GLY A 382 -4.76 3.44 14.56
N HIS A 383 -5.60 3.65 13.54
CA HIS A 383 -5.33 3.18 12.18
C HIS A 383 -5.40 4.32 11.16
N SER A 384 -4.48 4.32 10.19
CA SER A 384 -4.30 5.32 9.15
C SER A 384 -3.49 4.75 7.99
N GLN A 385 -3.76 5.19 6.77
CA GLN A 385 -3.10 4.71 5.56
C GLN A 385 -2.80 5.87 4.61
N VAL A 386 -1.84 5.65 3.72
CA VAL A 386 -1.48 6.61 2.67
C VAL A 386 -1.30 5.85 1.37
N SER A 387 -1.92 6.36 0.31
CA SER A 387 -1.62 6.00 -1.07
C SER A 387 -1.48 7.28 -1.87
N LEU A 388 -0.51 7.36 -2.76
CA LEU A 388 -0.37 8.51 -3.67
C LEU A 388 -0.96 8.14 -5.03
N TRP A 389 -1.30 9.15 -5.85
CA TRP A 389 -1.78 8.86 -7.20
C TRP A 389 -0.72 8.12 -8.01
N ARG A 390 -0.94 6.81 -8.18
CA ARG A 390 0.09 5.87 -8.60
C ARG A 390 0.55 6.08 -10.03
N ASP A 391 1.83 5.85 -10.27
CA ASP A 391 2.47 5.92 -11.58
C ASP A 391 1.77 4.98 -12.60
N TRP A 392 1.35 5.54 -13.73
CA TRP A 392 0.76 4.82 -14.85
C TRP A 392 1.83 4.54 -15.92
N LYS A 393 1.96 3.30 -16.38
CA LYS A 393 3.01 2.93 -17.36
C LYS A 393 2.66 3.36 -18.77
N GLN A 394 1.39 3.29 -19.15
CA GLN A 394 0.91 3.70 -20.46
C GLN A 394 0.78 5.23 -20.55
N THR A 395 1.57 5.89 -21.39
CA THR A 395 1.67 7.37 -21.44
C THR A 395 0.97 8.00 -22.64
N GLY A 396 0.21 7.24 -23.42
CA GLY A 396 -0.46 7.72 -24.63
C GLY A 396 -1.33 6.65 -25.29
N PRO A 397 -2.00 6.97 -26.40
CA PRO A 397 -2.84 6.01 -27.11
C PRO A 397 -2.02 4.87 -27.71
N VAL A 398 -2.51 3.64 -27.57
CA VAL A 398 -1.94 2.41 -28.18
C VAL A 398 -3.04 1.55 -28.78
N ASP A 399 -2.67 0.62 -29.67
CA ASP A 399 -3.57 -0.43 -30.11
C ASP A 399 -3.82 -1.40 -28.93
N LEU A 400 -5.01 -1.32 -28.36
CA LEU A 400 -5.39 -2.06 -27.16
C LEU A 400 -5.77 -3.51 -27.44
N ASP A 401 -6.21 -3.83 -28.67
CA ASP A 401 -6.75 -5.15 -28.98
C ASP A 401 -5.72 -6.28 -28.69
N PRO A 402 -4.44 -6.19 -29.11
CA PRO A 402 -3.44 -7.20 -28.76
C PRO A 402 -3.14 -7.28 -27.26
N LEU A 403 -3.19 -6.15 -26.55
CA LEU A 403 -2.83 -6.06 -25.13
C LEU A 403 -3.92 -6.62 -24.22
N LEU A 404 -5.19 -6.44 -24.61
CA LEU A 404 -6.38 -6.92 -23.89
C LEU A 404 -6.74 -8.37 -24.23
N THR A 405 -6.34 -8.88 -25.40
CA THR A 405 -6.66 -10.26 -25.83
C THR A 405 -5.53 -11.27 -25.59
N ALA A 406 -4.36 -10.81 -25.15
CA ALA A 406 -3.24 -11.70 -24.80
C ALA A 406 -3.63 -12.62 -23.64
N SER A 407 -3.70 -13.93 -23.89
CA SER A 407 -3.89 -14.94 -22.84
C SER A 407 -2.60 -15.10 -22.03
N GLU A 408 -2.67 -14.88 -20.73
CA GLU A 408 -1.52 -14.96 -19.82
C GLU A 408 -1.28 -16.35 -19.23
N LEU A 409 -2.01 -17.39 -19.62
CA LEU A 409 -1.70 -18.75 -19.15
C LEU A 409 -0.41 -19.23 -19.82
N GLN A 410 0.71 -19.04 -19.13
CA GLN A 410 1.98 -19.62 -19.52
C GLN A 410 1.95 -21.13 -19.30
N SER A 411 2.78 -21.84 -20.06
CA SER A 411 2.77 -23.31 -20.12
C SER A 411 2.83 -23.99 -18.74
N GLY A 412 3.49 -23.36 -17.75
CA GLY A 412 3.81 -23.97 -16.47
C GLY A 412 4.81 -25.14 -16.59
N GLU A 413 5.31 -25.42 -17.80
CA GLU A 413 6.32 -26.45 -18.02
C GLU A 413 7.70 -25.91 -17.65
N PRO A 414 8.53 -26.70 -16.94
CA PRO A 414 9.87 -26.28 -16.61
C PRO A 414 10.74 -26.21 -17.87
N ILE A 415 11.63 -25.22 -17.90
CA ILE A 415 12.66 -25.07 -18.92
C ILE A 415 13.71 -26.17 -18.73
N PRO A 416 14.02 -26.97 -19.77
CA PRO A 416 15.12 -27.93 -19.70
C PRO A 416 16.47 -27.22 -19.55
N ILE A 417 17.24 -27.59 -18.52
CA ILE A 417 18.60 -27.08 -18.30
C ILE A 417 19.60 -28.23 -18.13
N GLU A 418 20.87 -27.98 -18.48
CA GLU A 418 21.95 -28.92 -18.23
C GLU A 418 22.15 -29.09 -16.71
N THR A 419 22.10 -30.33 -16.24
CA THR A 419 22.31 -30.64 -14.82
C THR A 419 23.62 -31.40 -14.65
N PRO A 420 24.49 -30.99 -13.70
CA PRO A 420 25.72 -31.72 -13.46
C PRO A 420 25.40 -33.15 -13.00
N ALA A 421 26.15 -34.13 -13.52
CA ALA A 421 25.98 -35.55 -13.21
C ALA A 421 26.40 -35.93 -11.77
N ASP A 422 26.63 -34.94 -10.90
CA ASP A 422 27.35 -35.13 -9.64
C ASP A 422 26.45 -35.66 -8.52
N ALA A 423 26.87 -36.74 -7.87
CA ALA A 423 26.07 -37.51 -6.92
C ALA A 423 25.98 -36.88 -5.51
N ASN A 424 26.77 -35.83 -5.23
CA ASN A 424 26.88 -35.24 -3.89
C ASN A 424 25.73 -34.29 -3.51
N THR A 425 25.00 -33.75 -4.48
CA THR A 425 23.89 -32.81 -4.24
C THR A 425 22.68 -33.48 -3.58
N ARG A 426 22.50 -34.80 -3.77
CA ARG A 426 21.48 -35.62 -3.10
C ARG A 426 21.72 -35.82 -1.59
N ARG A 427 22.83 -35.32 -1.02
CA ARG A 427 23.14 -35.44 0.41
C ARG A 427 22.76 -34.21 1.24
N LEU A 428 22.49 -33.07 0.61
CA LEU A 428 22.08 -31.87 1.32
C LEU A 428 20.63 -32.01 1.77
N GLN A 429 20.39 -31.81 3.07
CA GLN A 429 19.08 -31.91 3.69
C GLN A 429 18.82 -30.67 4.55
N PHE A 430 17.57 -30.28 4.64
CA PHE A 430 17.10 -29.22 5.53
C PHE A 430 16.03 -29.76 6.50
N ARG A 431 15.87 -29.06 7.63
CA ARG A 431 14.86 -29.38 8.65
C ARG A 431 13.50 -28.88 8.19
N ALA A 432 12.69 -29.75 7.60
CA ALA A 432 11.35 -29.46 7.10
C ALA A 432 10.26 -29.74 8.13
N LEU A 433 9.12 -29.06 8.01
CA LEU A 433 7.85 -29.43 8.61
C LEU A 433 7.16 -30.48 7.75
N GLN A 434 6.83 -31.64 8.33
CA GLN A 434 6.06 -32.68 7.64
C GLN A 434 4.56 -32.41 7.81
N THR A 435 3.96 -31.83 6.77
CA THR A 435 2.53 -31.51 6.73
C THR A 435 1.76 -32.58 5.95
N GLU A 436 0.43 -32.57 6.01
CA GLU A 436 -0.42 -33.43 5.17
C GLU A 436 -0.22 -33.16 3.67
N ALA A 437 0.16 -31.92 3.31
CA ALA A 437 0.43 -31.50 1.95
C ALA A 437 1.89 -31.72 1.52
N GLY A 438 2.72 -32.31 2.39
CA GLY A 438 4.14 -32.62 2.14
C GLY A 438 5.11 -31.81 3.02
N HIS A 439 6.39 -31.87 2.67
CA HIS A 439 7.47 -31.16 3.37
C HIS A 439 7.39 -29.65 3.09
N ARG A 440 7.55 -28.82 4.13
CA ARG A 440 7.54 -27.36 4.04
C ARG A 440 8.69 -26.76 4.82
N THR A 441 9.21 -25.64 4.35
CA THR A 441 10.22 -24.85 5.08
C THR A 441 9.62 -24.15 6.30
N ASP A 442 8.35 -23.73 6.21
CA ASP A 442 7.66 -22.97 7.26
C ASP A 442 6.14 -23.19 7.23
N GLN A 443 5.45 -22.75 8.29
CA GLN A 443 3.99 -22.69 8.38
C GLN A 443 3.52 -21.37 8.99
N VAL A 444 2.76 -20.59 8.23
CA VAL A 444 2.22 -19.31 8.66
C VAL A 444 0.69 -19.30 8.67
N GLY A 445 0.12 -18.50 9.58
CA GLY A 445 -1.27 -18.05 9.48
C GLY A 445 -1.33 -16.78 8.65
N LEU A 446 -2.10 -16.77 7.56
CA LEU A 446 -2.20 -15.62 6.66
C LEU A 446 -3.52 -14.89 6.86
N ILE A 447 -3.46 -13.59 7.09
CA ILE A 447 -4.60 -12.68 6.94
C ILE A 447 -4.37 -11.84 5.69
N LEU A 448 -5.18 -12.10 4.67
CA LEU A 448 -5.03 -11.48 3.36
C LEU A 448 -6.12 -10.41 3.18
N PRO A 449 -5.80 -9.12 3.36
CA PRO A 449 -6.77 -8.05 3.12
C PRO A 449 -7.13 -7.97 1.63
N THR A 450 -8.37 -7.63 1.26
CA THR A 450 -8.75 -7.42 -0.15
C THR A 450 -8.63 -5.98 -0.61
N SER A 451 -8.34 -5.05 0.30
CA SER A 451 -8.14 -3.63 0.02
C SER A 451 -7.20 -3.00 1.05
N LEU A 452 -6.65 -1.84 0.73
CA LEU A 452 -5.79 -1.13 1.67
C LEU A 452 -6.54 -0.82 2.98
N CYS A 453 -7.82 -0.44 2.91
CA CYS A 453 -8.65 -0.10 4.07
C CYS A 453 -8.72 -1.21 5.12
N SER A 454 -8.74 -2.49 4.73
CA SER A 454 -8.66 -3.62 5.67
C SER A 454 -7.22 -4.02 6.05
N GLY A 455 -6.20 -3.48 5.38
CA GLY A 455 -4.79 -3.83 5.53
C GLY A 455 -4.24 -3.61 6.93
N GLN A 456 -4.50 -2.46 7.56
CA GLN A 456 -4.01 -2.22 8.92
C GLN A 456 -4.76 -3.06 9.96
N ILE A 457 -6.05 -3.30 9.77
CA ILE A 457 -6.80 -4.21 10.65
C ILE A 457 -6.24 -5.63 10.53
N ALA A 458 -5.90 -6.08 9.31
CA ALA A 458 -5.24 -7.37 9.10
C ALA A 458 -3.90 -7.43 9.86
N GLN A 459 -3.11 -6.35 9.87
CA GLN A 459 -1.88 -6.27 10.67
C GLN A 459 -2.16 -6.32 12.17
N MET A 460 -3.19 -5.61 12.66
CA MET A 460 -3.61 -5.66 14.07
C MET A 460 -4.05 -7.08 14.48
N ILE A 461 -4.79 -7.78 13.62
CA ILE A 461 -5.17 -9.18 13.82
C ILE A 461 -3.93 -10.07 13.88
N ALA A 462 -3.04 -9.96 12.90
CA ALA A 462 -1.80 -10.74 12.86
C ALA A 462 -0.96 -10.52 14.13
N HIS A 463 -0.82 -9.26 14.56
CA HIS A 463 -0.12 -8.90 15.79
C HIS A 463 -0.75 -9.56 17.02
N ARG A 464 -2.06 -9.40 17.24
CA ARG A 464 -2.75 -10.01 18.39
C ARG A 464 -2.72 -11.53 18.36
N CYS A 465 -2.80 -12.16 17.19
CA CYS A 465 -2.65 -13.62 17.05
C CYS A 465 -1.25 -14.09 17.46
N ASN A 466 -0.21 -13.35 17.07
CA ASN A 466 1.18 -13.61 17.45
C ASN A 466 1.40 -13.43 18.96
N GLU A 467 0.90 -12.34 19.55
CA GLU A 467 0.99 -12.09 21.00
C GLU A 467 0.33 -13.21 21.82
N ARG A 468 -0.84 -13.69 21.36
CA ARG A 468 -1.57 -14.80 21.99
C ARG A 468 -0.99 -16.18 21.65
N LYS A 469 0.01 -16.26 20.76
CA LYS A 469 0.65 -17.50 20.30
C LYS A 469 -0.35 -18.54 19.79
N ILE A 470 -1.37 -18.08 19.06
CA ILE A 470 -2.39 -18.96 18.48
C ILE A 470 -1.68 -19.96 17.56
N GLY A 471 -2.02 -21.26 17.64
CA GLY A 471 -1.44 -22.27 16.74
C GLY A 471 0.03 -22.65 16.96
N GLU A 472 0.75 -22.08 17.94
CA GLU A 472 2.17 -22.37 18.18
C GLU A 472 2.42 -23.87 18.41
N LYS A 473 1.51 -24.53 19.14
CA LYS A 473 1.57 -26.00 19.40
C LYS A 473 1.28 -26.83 18.15
N GLN A 474 0.54 -26.26 17.20
CA GLN A 474 0.17 -26.87 15.92
C GLN A 474 1.25 -26.62 14.84
N GLY A 475 2.31 -25.89 15.16
CA GLY A 475 3.42 -25.62 14.24
C GLY A 475 3.27 -24.33 13.43
N ILE A 476 2.31 -23.47 13.75
CA ILE A 476 2.26 -22.11 13.19
C ILE A 476 3.43 -21.31 13.77
N SER A 477 4.33 -20.86 12.90
CA SER A 477 5.51 -20.09 13.31
C SER A 477 5.17 -18.63 13.61
N ARG A 478 4.27 -18.04 12.81
CA ARG A 478 3.76 -16.67 12.97
C ARG A 478 2.51 -16.45 12.13
N PHE A 479 1.80 -15.39 12.46
CA PHE A 479 0.78 -14.76 11.63
C PHE A 479 1.36 -13.59 10.84
N VAL A 480 0.96 -13.48 9.59
CA VAL A 480 1.36 -12.39 8.69
C VAL A 480 0.13 -11.78 8.03
N ALA A 481 0.23 -10.48 7.74
CA ALA A 481 -0.72 -9.78 6.90
C ALA A 481 0.00 -9.17 5.69
N LEU A 482 -0.69 -9.13 4.55
CA LEU A 482 -0.13 -8.64 3.28
C LEU A 482 -0.94 -7.42 2.79
N PRO A 483 -0.80 -6.25 3.46
CA PRO A 483 -1.49 -5.02 3.04
C PRO A 483 -0.96 -4.51 1.70
N HIS A 484 -1.86 -4.03 0.84
CA HIS A 484 -1.54 -3.51 -0.50
C HIS A 484 -2.50 -2.39 -0.90
N THR A 485 -2.13 -1.61 -1.93
CA THR A 485 -2.93 -0.49 -2.47
C THR A 485 -4.04 -0.91 -3.43
N GLU A 486 -4.09 -2.17 -3.84
CA GLU A 486 -5.03 -2.65 -4.86
C GLU A 486 -6.38 -3.10 -4.27
N GLY A 487 -7.35 -3.40 -5.14
CA GLY A 487 -8.69 -3.91 -4.77
C GLY A 487 -9.79 -2.85 -4.71
N CYS A 488 -9.44 -1.55 -4.67
CA CYS A 488 -10.38 -0.43 -4.71
C CYS A 488 -9.87 0.67 -5.65
N GLY A 489 -10.75 1.38 -6.37
CA GLY A 489 -10.40 2.55 -7.19
C GLY A 489 -9.29 2.29 -8.23
N VAL A 490 -9.22 1.07 -8.78
CA VAL A 490 -8.24 0.67 -9.80
C VAL A 490 -8.97 0.05 -10.98
N SER A 491 -8.38 0.23 -12.15
CA SER A 491 -8.86 -0.27 -13.42
C SER A 491 -9.10 -1.80 -13.44
N SER A 492 -10.06 -2.24 -14.27
CA SER A 492 -10.43 -3.66 -14.44
C SER A 492 -9.52 -4.38 -15.45
N GLY A 493 -9.90 -5.59 -15.84
CA GLY A 493 -9.21 -6.33 -16.90
C GLY A 493 -7.85 -6.82 -16.42
N ARG A 494 -6.80 -6.60 -17.21
CA ARG A 494 -5.47 -7.19 -16.98
C ARG A 494 -4.88 -6.86 -15.59
N SER A 495 -5.09 -5.65 -15.08
CA SER A 495 -4.63 -5.29 -13.74
C SER A 495 -5.35 -6.08 -12.64
N GLU A 496 -6.65 -6.33 -12.81
CA GLU A 496 -7.48 -7.10 -11.87
C GLU A 496 -7.18 -8.60 -11.95
N GLU A 497 -6.84 -9.12 -13.12
CA GLU A 497 -6.38 -10.50 -13.32
C GLU A 497 -5.04 -10.75 -12.62
N ILE A 498 -4.04 -9.88 -12.85
CA ILE A 498 -2.74 -9.93 -12.16
C ILE A 498 -2.93 -9.87 -10.64
N TYR A 499 -3.74 -8.92 -10.17
CA TYR A 499 -4.13 -8.78 -8.77
C TYR A 499 -4.72 -10.09 -8.22
N THR A 500 -5.78 -10.59 -8.84
CA THR A 500 -6.52 -11.78 -8.38
C THR A 500 -5.61 -13.01 -8.35
N ARG A 501 -4.84 -13.25 -9.42
CA ARG A 501 -3.90 -14.38 -9.50
C ARG A 501 -2.84 -14.31 -8.40
N THR A 502 -2.27 -13.12 -8.18
CA THR A 502 -1.24 -12.92 -7.15
C THR A 502 -1.80 -13.14 -5.74
N MET A 503 -3.03 -12.67 -5.47
CA MET A 503 -3.70 -12.87 -4.19
C MET A 503 -4.00 -14.36 -3.93
N ILE A 504 -4.53 -15.07 -4.92
CA ILE A 504 -4.78 -16.50 -4.84
C ILE A 504 -3.48 -17.29 -4.68
N GLY A 505 -2.40 -16.88 -5.37
CA GLY A 505 -1.07 -17.47 -5.23
C GLY A 505 -0.56 -17.42 -3.78
N HIS A 506 -0.70 -16.27 -3.11
CA HIS A 506 -0.37 -16.15 -1.69
C HIS A 506 -1.33 -16.94 -0.78
N LEU A 507 -2.63 -16.89 -1.05
CA LEU A 507 -3.62 -17.62 -0.25
C LEU A 507 -3.39 -19.14 -0.30
N THR A 508 -2.99 -19.64 -1.46
CA THR A 508 -2.73 -21.07 -1.73
C THR A 508 -1.26 -21.46 -1.54
N HIS A 509 -0.44 -20.54 -1.03
CA HIS A 509 0.99 -20.72 -0.90
C HIS A 509 1.32 -21.95 -0.05
N PRO A 510 2.31 -22.80 -0.42
CA PRO A 510 2.60 -24.03 0.30
C PRO A 510 2.90 -23.87 1.80
N THR A 511 3.43 -22.71 2.21
CA THR A 511 3.71 -22.39 3.63
C THR A 511 2.51 -21.83 4.39
N VAL A 512 1.41 -21.49 3.73
CA VAL A 512 0.20 -21.01 4.42
C VAL A 512 -0.57 -22.20 4.95
N ALA A 513 -0.58 -22.37 6.27
CA ALA A 513 -1.27 -23.48 6.92
C ALA A 513 -2.77 -23.22 7.08
N LEU A 514 -3.13 -21.95 7.29
CA LEU A 514 -4.49 -21.42 7.29
C LEU A 514 -4.45 -20.00 6.74
N GLY A 515 -5.33 -19.73 5.78
CA GLY A 515 -5.52 -18.39 5.22
C GLY A 515 -6.93 -17.88 5.51
N LEU A 516 -7.04 -16.58 5.77
CA LEU A 516 -8.30 -15.87 5.88
C LEU A 516 -8.26 -14.64 4.97
N LEU A 517 -9.33 -14.39 4.22
CA LEU A 517 -9.53 -13.11 3.56
C LEU A 517 -10.30 -12.14 4.43
N LEU A 518 -9.80 -10.92 4.49
CA LEU A 518 -10.41 -9.81 5.20
C LEU A 518 -10.78 -8.72 4.21
N GLU A 519 -12.06 -8.67 3.87
CA GLU A 519 -12.58 -7.53 3.13
C GLU A 519 -12.92 -6.40 4.09
N HIS A 520 -12.93 -5.18 3.57
CA HIS A 520 -13.49 -4.07 4.30
C HIS A 520 -15.01 -3.99 4.04
N GLY A 521 -15.44 -4.17 2.79
CA GLY A 521 -16.83 -4.36 2.39
C GLY A 521 -17.33 -3.39 1.31
N CYS A 522 -16.57 -2.33 1.00
CA CYS A 522 -16.89 -1.33 -0.02
C CYS A 522 -15.90 -1.28 -1.19
N GLU A 523 -14.95 -2.21 -1.21
CA GLU A 523 -13.99 -2.34 -2.31
C GLU A 523 -14.65 -2.86 -3.59
N LYS A 524 -13.91 -2.88 -4.70
CA LYS A 524 -14.40 -3.44 -5.95
C LYS A 524 -14.32 -4.97 -5.94
N THR A 525 -13.21 -5.50 -5.41
CA THR A 525 -12.93 -6.93 -5.38
C THR A 525 -13.23 -7.52 -4.00
N HIS A 526 -14.48 -7.95 -3.80
CA HIS A 526 -14.97 -8.52 -2.54
C HIS A 526 -14.51 -9.96 -2.30
N ASN A 527 -14.73 -10.48 -1.09
CA ASN A 527 -14.51 -11.88 -0.74
C ASN A 527 -15.22 -12.86 -1.69
N ASP A 528 -16.42 -12.53 -2.14
CA ASP A 528 -17.20 -13.40 -3.04
C ASP A 528 -16.55 -13.55 -4.43
N HIS A 529 -15.86 -12.52 -4.93
CA HIS A 529 -15.08 -12.61 -6.17
C HIS A 529 -13.94 -13.62 -6.00
N VAL A 530 -13.12 -13.46 -4.96
CA VAL A 530 -12.00 -14.39 -4.73
C VAL A 530 -12.52 -15.81 -4.47
N ARG A 531 -13.63 -15.95 -3.76
CA ARG A 531 -14.30 -17.25 -3.54
C ARG A 531 -14.68 -17.93 -4.85
N HIS A 532 -15.25 -17.18 -5.80
CA HIS A 532 -15.60 -17.70 -7.12
C HIS A 532 -14.35 -18.12 -7.90
N GLU A 533 -13.30 -17.30 -7.88
CA GLU A 533 -12.08 -17.56 -8.63
C GLU A 533 -11.30 -18.78 -8.11
N ILE A 534 -11.22 -18.98 -6.79
CA ILE A 534 -10.63 -20.21 -6.25
C ILE A 534 -11.47 -21.46 -6.57
N GLN A 535 -12.81 -21.34 -6.65
CA GLN A 535 -13.68 -22.44 -7.07
C GLN A 535 -13.45 -22.81 -8.54
N ASN A 536 -13.24 -21.82 -9.41
CA ASN A 536 -12.91 -22.04 -10.82
C ASN A 536 -11.57 -22.77 -10.99
N LEU A 537 -10.63 -22.58 -10.06
CA LEU A 537 -9.37 -23.32 -9.97
C LEU A 537 -9.52 -24.72 -9.31
N GLY A 538 -10.73 -25.13 -8.96
CA GLY A 538 -11.00 -26.42 -8.33
C GLY A 538 -10.60 -26.49 -6.84
N ILE A 539 -10.40 -25.34 -6.20
CA ILE A 539 -10.01 -25.23 -4.79
C ILE A 539 -11.26 -24.95 -3.94
N SER A 540 -11.50 -25.79 -2.94
CA SER A 540 -12.62 -25.65 -1.99
C SER A 540 -12.46 -24.39 -1.12
N PRO A 541 -13.41 -23.43 -1.16
CA PRO A 541 -13.38 -22.22 -0.33
C PRO A 541 -13.50 -22.45 1.17
N GLU A 542 -14.06 -23.59 1.57
CA GLU A 542 -14.25 -24.00 2.96
C GLU A 542 -12.91 -24.20 3.68
N ARG A 543 -11.81 -24.25 2.94
CA ARG A 543 -10.43 -24.26 3.46
C ARG A 543 -9.98 -22.92 4.05
N TYR A 544 -10.67 -21.83 3.72
CA TYR A 544 -10.28 -20.48 4.08
C TYR A 544 -11.31 -19.80 4.97
N GLY A 545 -10.83 -18.87 5.79
CA GLY A 545 -11.67 -17.97 6.56
C GLY A 545 -12.11 -16.78 5.72
N TRP A 546 -13.28 -16.23 6.06
CA TRP A 546 -13.87 -15.09 5.37
C TRP A 546 -14.44 -14.12 6.40
N ALA A 547 -13.95 -12.89 6.43
CA ALA A 547 -14.39 -11.85 7.35
C ALA A 547 -14.54 -10.51 6.61
N SER A 548 -15.40 -9.65 7.16
CA SER A 548 -15.75 -8.36 6.59
C SER A 548 -15.88 -7.33 7.69
N VAL A 549 -15.05 -6.29 7.67
CA VAL A 549 -15.03 -5.25 8.72
C VAL A 549 -16.40 -4.61 8.88
N GLN A 550 -17.02 -4.21 7.77
CA GLN A 550 -18.28 -3.46 7.77
C GLN A 550 -19.50 -4.33 8.03
N LEU A 551 -19.46 -5.62 7.68
CA LEU A 551 -20.58 -6.55 7.87
C LEU A 551 -20.51 -7.28 9.21
N ASP A 552 -19.33 -7.41 9.81
CA ASP A 552 -19.12 -8.11 11.08
C ASP A 552 -19.14 -7.18 12.30
N GLY A 553 -19.60 -5.94 12.15
CA GLY A 553 -19.84 -5.02 13.26
C GLY A 553 -18.65 -4.15 13.67
N GLY A 554 -17.72 -3.90 12.75
CA GLY A 554 -16.63 -2.95 12.96
C GLY A 554 -15.31 -3.58 13.38
N ILE A 555 -14.34 -2.73 13.73
CA ILE A 555 -12.93 -3.11 13.92
C ILE A 555 -12.77 -4.12 15.06
N ASP A 556 -13.29 -3.82 16.25
CA ASP A 556 -13.12 -4.69 17.42
C ASP A 556 -13.78 -6.07 17.20
N ALA A 557 -15.00 -6.08 16.68
CA ALA A 557 -15.79 -7.29 16.49
C ALA A 557 -15.17 -8.22 15.45
N VAL A 558 -14.67 -7.67 14.33
CA VAL A 558 -14.01 -8.49 13.31
C VAL A 558 -12.67 -9.04 13.79
N ILE A 559 -11.92 -8.28 14.61
CA ILE A 559 -10.68 -8.79 15.22
C ILE A 559 -10.98 -10.00 16.11
N GLU A 560 -11.95 -9.89 17.01
CA GLU A 560 -12.35 -11.01 17.88
C GLU A 560 -12.81 -12.22 17.06
N LYS A 561 -13.72 -12.01 16.11
CA LYS A 561 -14.23 -13.06 15.21
C LYS A 561 -13.11 -13.83 14.51
N VAL A 562 -12.12 -13.12 13.95
CA VAL A 562 -11.01 -13.76 13.23
C VAL A 562 -10.09 -14.53 14.16
N GLN A 563 -9.80 -14.00 15.35
CA GLN A 563 -8.97 -14.70 16.34
C GLN A 563 -9.63 -16.00 16.83
N ASP A 564 -10.94 -15.96 17.05
CA ASP A 564 -11.72 -17.13 17.46
C ASP A 564 -11.75 -18.16 16.33
N TRP A 565 -11.99 -17.74 15.08
CA TRP A 565 -11.94 -18.63 13.92
C TRP A 565 -10.60 -19.38 13.79
N PHE A 566 -9.46 -18.67 13.90
CA PHE A 566 -8.15 -19.32 13.87
C PHE A 566 -7.97 -20.29 15.05
N SER A 567 -8.38 -19.89 16.25
CA SER A 567 -8.23 -20.70 17.46
C SER A 567 -9.04 -22.00 17.38
N GLU A 568 -10.30 -21.91 16.94
CA GLU A 568 -11.20 -23.04 16.76
C GLU A 568 -10.74 -23.97 15.64
N THR A 569 -10.35 -23.41 14.49
CA THR A 569 -9.87 -24.19 13.33
C THR A 569 -8.57 -24.94 13.62
N LEU A 570 -7.75 -24.43 14.55
CA LEU A 570 -6.48 -25.05 14.96
C LEU A 570 -6.62 -25.98 16.18
N ALA A 571 -7.71 -25.90 16.94
CA ALA A 571 -7.84 -26.60 18.22
C ALA A 571 -7.60 -28.11 18.11
N ASP A 572 -8.13 -28.73 17.05
CA ASP A 572 -8.07 -30.19 16.85
C ASP A 572 -6.94 -30.63 15.91
N LYS A 573 -6.12 -29.71 15.39
CA LYS A 573 -5.02 -30.07 14.49
C LYS A 573 -3.85 -30.67 15.29
N PRO A 574 -3.22 -31.76 14.81
CA PRO A 574 -2.06 -32.35 15.46
C PRO A 574 -0.83 -31.44 15.34
N SER A 575 0.14 -31.64 16.23
CA SER A 575 1.45 -30.98 16.11
C SER A 575 2.18 -31.45 14.85
N VAL A 576 2.83 -30.53 14.15
CA VAL A 576 3.57 -30.82 12.92
C VAL A 576 5.01 -31.24 13.25
N PRO A 577 5.44 -32.48 12.93
CA PRO A 577 6.78 -32.93 13.25
C PRO A 577 7.83 -32.29 12.33
N VAL A 578 9.04 -32.12 12.86
CA VAL A 578 10.21 -31.64 12.11
C VAL A 578 11.07 -32.83 11.69
N VAL A 579 11.25 -33.00 10.38
CA VAL A 579 12.00 -34.10 9.76
C VAL A 579 13.10 -33.56 8.85
N ASP A 580 14.06 -34.40 8.49
CA ASP A 580 15.05 -34.05 7.48
C ASP A 580 14.48 -34.34 6.09
N ALA A 581 14.54 -33.35 5.19
CA ALA A 581 14.04 -33.43 3.82
C ALA A 581 15.14 -33.01 2.84
N GLY A 582 15.18 -33.63 1.66
CA GLY A 582 16.11 -33.27 0.60
C GLY A 582 15.68 -32.03 -0.18
N LEU A 583 16.59 -31.50 -1.00
CA LEU A 583 16.37 -30.28 -1.79
C LEU A 583 15.26 -30.41 -2.85
N GLU A 584 14.78 -31.62 -3.15
CA GLU A 584 13.61 -31.86 -4.01
C GLU A 584 12.32 -31.19 -3.51
N HIS A 585 12.29 -30.81 -2.23
CA HIS A 585 11.16 -30.12 -1.61
C HIS A 585 11.37 -28.62 -1.47
N LEU A 586 12.44 -28.06 -2.05
CA LEU A 586 12.77 -26.65 -1.97
C LEU A 586 12.34 -25.90 -3.23
N CYS A 587 11.66 -24.77 -3.05
CA CYS A 587 11.37 -23.81 -4.11
C CYS A 587 12.13 -22.49 -3.83
N LEU A 588 13.15 -22.18 -4.64
CA LEU A 588 14.01 -21.00 -4.45
C LEU A 588 13.74 -19.96 -5.54
N ALA A 589 13.63 -18.68 -5.16
CA ALA A 589 13.84 -17.59 -6.11
C ALA A 589 15.30 -17.15 -6.17
N ALA A 590 15.84 -16.92 -7.37
CA ALA A 590 17.18 -16.36 -7.57
C ALA A 590 17.12 -15.05 -8.37
N LEU A 591 17.57 -13.95 -7.76
CA LEU A 591 17.49 -12.61 -8.31
C LEU A 591 18.88 -11.96 -8.42
N SER A 592 19.04 -11.08 -9.42
CA SER A 592 20.10 -10.07 -9.45
C SER A 592 19.49 -8.77 -9.99
N PRO A 593 19.02 -7.86 -9.12
CA PRO A 593 18.56 -6.56 -9.58
C PRO A 593 19.75 -5.79 -10.15
N GLY A 594 19.66 -5.37 -11.43
CA GLY A 594 20.76 -4.71 -12.14
C GLY A 594 21.77 -5.68 -12.75
N ASP A 595 22.90 -5.15 -13.19
CA ASP A 595 23.92 -5.92 -13.92
C ASP A 595 24.65 -6.93 -13.01
N ALA A 596 24.82 -8.16 -13.51
CA ALA A 596 25.60 -9.20 -12.86
C ALA A 596 26.91 -9.43 -13.62
N THR A 597 28.03 -9.53 -12.89
CA THR A 597 29.32 -9.94 -13.49
C THR A 597 29.25 -11.39 -13.97
N GLU A 598 30.07 -11.76 -14.96
CA GLU A 598 30.17 -13.15 -15.45
C GLU A 598 30.37 -14.18 -14.32
N ALA A 599 31.19 -13.84 -13.31
CA ALA A 599 31.44 -14.72 -12.17
C ALA A 599 30.18 -14.95 -11.33
N VAL A 600 29.38 -13.90 -11.10
CA VAL A 600 28.11 -13.98 -10.37
C VAL A 600 27.09 -14.78 -11.18
N SER A 601 26.97 -14.51 -12.48
CA SER A 601 26.08 -15.26 -13.37
C SER A 601 26.44 -16.74 -13.42
N ALA A 602 27.73 -17.08 -13.50
CA ALA A 602 28.19 -18.47 -13.45
C ALA A 602 27.85 -19.15 -12.12
N SER A 603 28.00 -18.45 -10.99
CA SER A 603 27.63 -18.97 -9.67
C SER A 603 26.13 -19.20 -9.53
N LEU A 604 25.28 -18.25 -9.94
CA LEU A 604 23.81 -18.38 -9.88
C LEU A 604 23.30 -19.46 -10.83
N THR A 605 23.89 -19.59 -12.02
CA THR A 605 23.63 -20.70 -12.95
C THR A 605 23.97 -22.03 -12.30
N ARG A 606 25.17 -22.18 -11.73
CA ARG A 606 25.59 -23.43 -11.09
C ARG A 606 24.74 -23.78 -9.87
N LEU A 607 24.35 -22.80 -9.07
CA LEU A 607 23.41 -22.97 -7.96
C LEU A 607 22.06 -23.49 -8.47
N THR A 608 21.53 -22.87 -9.52
CA THR A 608 20.28 -23.25 -10.17
C THR A 608 20.32 -24.70 -10.65
N GLN A 609 21.33 -25.05 -11.42
CA GLN A 609 21.55 -26.41 -11.92
C GLN A 609 21.65 -27.43 -10.78
N THR A 610 22.30 -27.06 -9.66
CA THR A 610 22.47 -27.92 -8.49
C THR A 610 21.14 -28.25 -7.81
N ILE A 611 20.28 -27.26 -7.58
CA ILE A 611 18.96 -27.45 -6.94
C ILE A 611 18.03 -28.24 -7.86
N VAL A 612 18.00 -27.91 -9.16
CA VAL A 612 17.17 -28.61 -10.14
C VAL A 612 17.64 -30.06 -10.34
N ALA A 613 18.95 -30.33 -10.32
CA ALA A 613 19.49 -31.70 -10.36
C ALA A 613 19.08 -32.55 -9.14
N ALA A 614 18.84 -31.91 -7.99
CA ALA A 614 18.31 -32.57 -6.81
C ALA A 614 16.79 -32.79 -6.86
N GLY A 615 16.10 -32.25 -7.87
CA GLY A 615 14.64 -32.33 -8.05
C GLY A 615 13.88 -31.14 -7.49
N GLY A 616 14.58 -30.10 -7.01
CA GLY A 616 13.97 -28.88 -6.48
C GLY A 616 13.52 -27.94 -7.59
N THR A 617 12.95 -26.80 -7.17
CA THR A 617 12.43 -25.77 -8.07
C THR A 617 13.24 -24.49 -7.92
N VAL A 618 13.60 -23.88 -9.05
CA VAL A 618 14.21 -22.55 -9.08
C VAL A 618 13.41 -21.65 -10.01
N ILE A 619 12.99 -20.50 -9.49
CA ILE A 619 12.20 -19.50 -10.22
C ILE A 619 13.01 -18.21 -10.33
N VAL A 620 13.10 -17.66 -11.53
CA VAL A 620 13.85 -16.44 -11.82
C VAL A 620 12.93 -15.44 -12.48
N PRO A 621 12.93 -14.16 -12.07
CA PRO A 621 12.17 -13.14 -12.79
C PRO A 621 12.80 -12.88 -14.17
N ALA A 622 11.98 -12.65 -15.19
CA ALA A 622 12.44 -12.46 -16.57
C ALA A 622 13.42 -11.29 -16.75
N ASN A 623 13.42 -10.32 -15.83
CA ASN A 623 14.34 -9.19 -15.82
C ASN A 623 15.59 -9.39 -14.93
N ALA A 624 15.88 -10.61 -14.49
CA ALA A 624 17.08 -10.88 -13.71
C ALA A 624 18.35 -10.66 -14.56
N GLY A 625 19.21 -9.72 -14.17
CA GLY A 625 20.37 -9.32 -14.98
C GLY A 625 21.39 -10.44 -15.26
N TRP A 626 21.42 -11.50 -14.44
CA TRP A 626 22.27 -12.65 -14.67
C TRP A 626 21.82 -13.58 -15.80
N LEU A 627 20.60 -13.40 -16.32
CA LEU A 627 20.09 -14.09 -17.52
C LEU A 627 20.53 -13.44 -18.83
N SER A 628 21.01 -12.18 -18.80
CA SER A 628 21.23 -11.33 -19.98
C SER A 628 22.71 -11.03 -20.28
N GLY A 629 23.64 -11.76 -19.65
CA GLY A 629 25.07 -11.42 -19.68
C GLY A 629 25.78 -11.86 -20.97
N ASP A 630 26.57 -10.96 -21.56
CA ASP A 630 27.41 -11.11 -22.77
C ASP A 630 28.49 -12.23 -22.72
N GLY A 631 28.46 -13.12 -21.73
CA GLY A 631 29.36 -14.27 -21.62
C GLY A 631 29.06 -15.34 -22.67
N ASP A 632 30.03 -16.22 -22.94
CA ASP A 632 30.04 -17.27 -23.98
C ASP A 632 29.00 -18.43 -23.76
N GLN A 633 27.81 -18.11 -23.23
CA GLN A 633 26.68 -19.00 -22.98
C GLN A 633 25.42 -18.50 -23.73
N GLN A 634 25.44 -18.64 -25.06
CA GLN A 634 24.27 -18.48 -25.94
C GLN A 634 22.99 -19.20 -25.45
N SER A 635 23.10 -20.17 -24.54
CA SER A 635 22.01 -20.96 -24.00
C SER A 635 21.16 -20.26 -22.94
N MET A 636 21.69 -19.28 -22.17
CA MET A 636 20.91 -18.61 -21.12
C MET A 636 20.17 -17.35 -21.62
N ASP A 637 20.72 -16.61 -22.58
CA ASP A 637 20.05 -15.46 -23.19
C ASP A 637 18.72 -15.85 -23.85
N LEU A 638 18.67 -17.03 -24.49
CA LEU A 638 17.46 -17.60 -25.10
C LEU A 638 16.36 -17.94 -24.07
N LEU A 639 16.72 -18.08 -22.78
CA LEU A 639 15.78 -18.44 -21.72
C LEU A 639 15.11 -17.22 -21.08
N ALA A 640 15.70 -16.03 -21.18
CA ALA A 640 15.09 -14.78 -20.73
C ALA A 640 13.82 -14.43 -21.52
N ASP A 641 13.79 -14.77 -22.82
CA ASP A 641 12.66 -14.48 -23.72
C ASP A 641 11.48 -15.47 -23.62
N THR A 642 11.56 -16.47 -22.73
CA THR A 642 10.54 -17.53 -22.64
C THR A 642 9.98 -17.69 -21.22
N PRO A 643 9.16 -16.74 -20.71
CA PRO A 643 8.46 -16.92 -19.46
C PRO A 643 7.63 -18.23 -19.47
N THR A 644 7.84 -19.06 -18.46
CA THR A 644 7.05 -20.30 -18.25
C THR A 644 5.95 -20.12 -17.22
N LEU A 645 6.02 -19.04 -16.45
CA LEU A 645 5.03 -18.64 -15.46
C LEU A 645 4.64 -17.19 -15.74
N ALA A 646 3.35 -16.88 -15.71
CA ALA A 646 2.90 -15.51 -15.62
C ALA A 646 3.21 -14.94 -14.23
N TYR A 647 3.18 -13.62 -14.11
CA TYR A 647 3.40 -12.96 -12.83
C TYR A 647 2.41 -13.46 -11.76
N GLY A 648 2.93 -14.01 -10.67
CA GLY A 648 2.14 -14.58 -9.57
C GLY A 648 1.43 -15.90 -9.89
N GLN A 649 1.73 -16.53 -11.03
CA GLN A 649 1.22 -17.87 -11.35
C GLN A 649 1.89 -18.89 -10.44
N ARG A 650 1.08 -19.69 -9.75
CA ARG A 650 1.54 -20.79 -8.91
C ARG A 650 2.32 -21.81 -9.73
N VAL A 651 3.46 -22.25 -9.20
CA VAL A 651 4.22 -23.37 -9.77
C VAL A 651 3.57 -24.71 -9.42
N GLU A 652 3.37 -25.57 -10.42
CA GLU A 652 2.80 -26.91 -10.24
C GLU A 652 3.81 -28.04 -10.49
N LYS A 653 4.85 -27.77 -11.28
CA LYS A 653 5.87 -28.75 -11.68
C LYS A 653 7.23 -28.29 -11.17
N SER A 654 8.02 -29.22 -10.63
CA SER A 654 9.37 -28.91 -10.20
C SER A 654 10.31 -28.73 -11.38
N GLY A 655 11.26 -27.82 -11.26
CA GLY A 655 12.27 -27.55 -12.27
C GLY A 655 12.71 -26.09 -12.33
N PHE A 656 13.28 -25.70 -13.46
CA PHE A 656 13.68 -24.31 -13.70
C PHE A 656 12.55 -23.55 -14.38
N HIS A 657 12.17 -22.39 -13.85
CA HIS A 657 11.12 -21.55 -14.40
C HIS A 657 11.57 -20.09 -14.49
N VAL A 658 11.10 -19.42 -15.54
CA VAL A 658 11.17 -17.96 -15.67
C VAL A 658 9.76 -17.40 -15.46
N MET A 659 9.63 -16.40 -14.58
CA MET A 659 8.39 -15.69 -14.30
C MET A 659 8.36 -14.37 -15.06
N GLU A 660 7.25 -14.09 -15.76
CA GLU A 660 6.98 -12.78 -16.35
C GLU A 660 7.13 -11.67 -15.30
N THR A 661 7.71 -10.54 -15.73
CA THR A 661 8.02 -9.43 -14.82
C THR A 661 7.54 -8.10 -15.44
N PRO A 662 6.28 -7.70 -15.18
CA PRO A 662 5.66 -6.51 -15.78
C PRO A 662 6.09 -5.19 -15.10
N THR A 663 7.14 -5.24 -14.27
CA THR A 663 7.62 -4.18 -13.39
C THR A 663 9.10 -4.36 -13.12
N ASP A 664 9.86 -3.27 -13.00
CA ASP A 664 11.25 -3.28 -12.55
C ASP A 664 11.39 -2.90 -11.06
N GLN A 665 10.28 -2.73 -10.34
CA GLN A 665 10.30 -2.47 -8.91
C GLN A 665 10.59 -3.77 -8.12
N PRO A 666 11.69 -3.85 -7.35
CA PRO A 666 12.10 -5.10 -6.69
C PRO A 666 11.05 -5.69 -5.72
N THR A 667 10.34 -4.85 -4.96
CA THR A 667 9.28 -5.29 -4.04
C THR A 667 8.10 -5.93 -4.77
N GLU A 668 7.72 -5.37 -5.92
CA GLU A 668 6.66 -5.96 -6.75
C GLU A 668 7.15 -7.28 -7.34
N THR A 669 8.36 -7.33 -7.91
CA THR A 669 8.94 -8.59 -8.42
C THR A 669 8.96 -9.68 -7.34
N LEU A 670 9.40 -9.36 -6.11
CA LEU A 670 9.38 -10.29 -4.98
C LEU A 670 7.97 -10.72 -4.57
N THR A 671 6.99 -9.82 -4.70
CA THR A 671 5.58 -10.15 -4.44
C THR A 671 5.04 -11.15 -5.46
N GLY A 672 5.31 -10.93 -6.75
CA GLY A 672 4.98 -11.90 -7.81
C GLY A 672 5.64 -13.25 -7.57
N LEU A 673 6.95 -13.27 -7.27
CA LEU A 673 7.68 -14.48 -6.94
C LEU A 673 7.10 -15.18 -5.70
N GLY A 674 6.76 -14.42 -4.65
CA GLY A 674 6.08 -14.93 -3.45
C GLY A 674 4.80 -15.68 -3.79
N ALA A 675 3.95 -15.12 -4.67
CA ALA A 675 2.72 -15.78 -5.12
C ALA A 675 2.96 -17.09 -5.88
N THR A 676 4.13 -17.29 -6.50
CA THR A 676 4.42 -18.53 -7.24
C THR A 676 4.58 -19.75 -6.33
N GLY A 677 4.86 -19.56 -5.03
CA GLY A 677 5.08 -20.67 -4.09
C GLY A 677 6.50 -20.82 -3.57
N ILE A 678 7.36 -19.81 -3.69
CA ILE A 678 8.76 -19.89 -3.23
C ILE A 678 8.87 -19.97 -1.70
N ASP A 679 9.79 -20.81 -1.22
CA ASP A 679 10.09 -20.94 0.20
C ASP A 679 10.98 -19.80 0.70
N LEU A 680 11.95 -19.37 -0.12
CA LEU A 680 12.86 -18.27 0.15
C LEU A 680 13.39 -17.67 -1.16
N ALA A 681 13.96 -16.48 -1.06
CA ALA A 681 14.62 -15.79 -2.16
C ALA A 681 16.10 -15.56 -1.86
N LEU A 682 16.94 -15.61 -2.88
CA LEU A 682 18.34 -15.18 -2.87
C LEU A 682 18.50 -14.04 -3.86
N ALA A 683 19.04 -12.90 -3.42
CA ALA A 683 19.39 -11.80 -4.31
C ALA A 683 20.88 -11.46 -4.20
N HIS A 684 21.56 -11.40 -5.34
CA HIS A 684 22.83 -10.70 -5.45
C HIS A 684 22.55 -9.21 -5.69
N ILE A 685 23.03 -8.35 -4.79
CA ILE A 685 22.73 -6.92 -4.79
C ILE A 685 23.96 -6.12 -5.21
N VAL A 686 23.75 -5.14 -6.08
CA VAL A 686 24.67 -4.04 -6.36
C VAL A 686 23.98 -2.73 -5.97
N GLY A 687 24.55 -1.98 -5.03
CA GLY A 687 23.98 -0.75 -4.50
C GLY A 687 23.20 -0.96 -3.20
N ALA A 688 22.11 -0.20 -3.02
CA ALA A 688 21.32 -0.21 -1.79
C ALA A 688 20.66 -1.58 -1.53
N PRO A 689 20.57 -2.03 -0.27
CA PRO A 689 19.88 -3.26 0.09
C PRO A 689 18.39 -3.21 -0.27
N LEU A 690 17.78 -4.39 -0.45
CA LEU A 690 16.36 -4.54 -0.73
C LEU A 690 15.52 -4.71 0.53
N GLN A 691 14.24 -4.35 0.42
CA GLN A 691 13.21 -4.79 1.35
C GLN A 691 12.90 -6.27 1.08
N SER A 692 12.78 -7.06 2.15
CA SER A 692 12.35 -8.46 2.05
C SER A 692 10.83 -8.55 1.87
N HIS A 693 10.34 -9.64 1.29
CA HIS A 693 8.92 -9.97 1.38
C HIS A 693 8.53 -10.31 2.82
N VAL A 694 7.29 -10.00 3.22
CA VAL A 694 6.79 -10.21 4.60
C VAL A 694 6.74 -11.70 4.99
N MET A 695 6.30 -12.56 4.05
CA MET A 695 6.19 -14.00 4.29
C MET A 695 7.44 -14.78 3.87
N VAL A 696 8.17 -14.28 2.87
CA VAL A 696 9.25 -15.02 2.20
C VAL A 696 10.58 -14.38 2.59
N PRO A 697 11.48 -15.10 3.28
CA PRO A 697 12.78 -14.57 3.68
C PRO A 697 13.67 -14.35 2.45
N LEU A 698 14.33 -13.19 2.41
CA LEU A 698 15.27 -12.80 1.36
C LEU A 698 16.70 -12.83 1.89
N ILE A 699 17.51 -13.75 1.37
CA ILE A 699 18.97 -13.76 1.55
C ILE A 699 19.57 -12.72 0.62
N GLN A 700 20.37 -11.80 1.15
CA GLN A 700 21.05 -10.76 0.38
C GLN A 700 22.56 -10.97 0.41
N VAL A 701 23.16 -11.08 -0.77
CA VAL A 701 24.59 -11.26 -0.94
C VAL A 701 25.15 -10.22 -1.89
N SER A 702 26.43 -9.88 -1.77
CA SER A 702 27.08 -9.03 -2.75
C SER A 702 28.56 -9.37 -2.86
N THR A 703 29.09 -9.27 -4.06
CA THR A 703 30.53 -9.31 -4.37
C THR A 703 31.07 -7.94 -4.76
N ASP A 704 30.20 -6.92 -4.83
CA ASP A 704 30.59 -5.55 -5.15
C ASP A 704 31.24 -4.88 -3.94
N ALA A 705 32.47 -4.39 -4.11
CA ALA A 705 33.26 -3.82 -3.02
C ALA A 705 32.62 -2.57 -2.42
N THR A 706 31.93 -1.76 -3.23
CA THR A 706 31.26 -0.53 -2.76
C THR A 706 30.05 -0.89 -1.90
N THR A 707 29.25 -1.84 -2.36
CA THR A 707 28.09 -2.38 -1.65
C THR A 707 28.51 -3.01 -0.33
N GLN A 708 29.58 -3.81 -0.31
CA GLN A 708 30.12 -4.39 0.92
C GLN A 708 30.65 -3.33 1.90
N ALA A 709 31.33 -2.30 1.40
CA ALA A 709 31.86 -1.24 2.25
C ALA A 709 30.75 -0.44 2.93
N ASN A 710 29.67 -0.13 2.21
CA ASN A 710 28.57 0.67 2.73
C ASN A 710 27.57 -0.17 3.55
N TYR A 711 27.22 -1.36 3.07
CA TYR A 711 26.09 -2.15 3.58
C TYR A 711 26.47 -3.56 4.06
N GLY A 712 27.76 -3.90 4.18
CA GLY A 712 28.22 -5.25 4.53
C GLY A 712 27.68 -5.80 5.86
N ALA A 713 27.31 -4.91 6.80
CA ALA A 713 26.67 -5.30 8.05
C ALA A 713 25.26 -5.90 7.83
N ASP A 714 24.56 -5.51 6.76
CA ASP A 714 23.21 -5.94 6.42
C ASP A 714 23.17 -7.09 5.39
N LEU A 715 24.28 -7.34 4.69
CA LEU A 715 24.42 -8.50 3.81
C LEU A 715 24.56 -9.81 4.60
N ASP A 716 23.94 -10.87 4.14
CA ASP A 716 24.05 -12.20 4.74
C ASP A 716 25.37 -12.88 4.38
N LEU A 717 25.88 -12.66 3.16
CA LEU A 717 27.21 -13.09 2.70
C LEU A 717 27.88 -12.04 1.81
N ALA A 718 29.21 -12.04 1.82
CA ALA A 718 30.08 -11.18 1.02
C ALA A 718 30.74 -11.95 -0.14
N THR A 719 30.14 -13.07 -0.57
CA THR A 719 30.65 -13.96 -1.61
C THR A 719 29.50 -14.49 -2.47
N ALA A 720 29.85 -14.93 -3.69
CA ALA A 720 28.97 -15.69 -4.58
C ALA A 720 29.42 -17.16 -4.70
N ASP A 721 30.19 -17.67 -3.74
CA ASP A 721 30.59 -19.09 -3.70
C ASP A 721 29.37 -20.01 -3.52
N VAL A 722 29.22 -20.98 -4.41
CA VAL A 722 28.01 -21.83 -4.49
C VAL A 722 27.84 -22.70 -3.24
N ASP A 723 28.93 -23.20 -2.64
CA ASP A 723 28.85 -24.07 -1.48
C ASP A 723 28.44 -23.28 -0.23
N GLU A 724 28.97 -22.05 -0.07
CA GLU A 724 28.54 -21.14 0.99
C GLU A 724 27.07 -20.70 0.83
N LEU A 725 26.64 -20.40 -0.40
CA LEU A 725 25.24 -20.06 -0.71
C LEU A 725 24.30 -21.22 -0.37
N LEU A 726 24.62 -22.44 -0.82
CA LEU A 726 23.84 -23.64 -0.52
C LEU A 726 23.76 -23.91 1.00
N ALA A 727 24.87 -23.77 1.71
CA ALA A 727 24.89 -23.95 3.16
C ALA A 727 23.99 -22.94 3.88
N LEU A 728 23.97 -21.69 3.42
CA LEU A 728 23.09 -20.66 4.00
C LEU A 728 21.62 -20.90 3.65
N ILE A 729 21.31 -21.26 2.39
CA ILE A 729 19.96 -21.64 1.94
C ILE A 729 19.41 -22.77 2.82
N VAL A 730 20.21 -23.81 3.07
CA VAL A 730 19.82 -24.92 3.95
C VAL A 730 19.54 -24.44 5.38
N LYS A 731 20.36 -23.53 5.93
CA LYS A 731 20.12 -22.97 7.28
C LYS A 731 18.82 -22.16 7.34
N VAL A 732 18.52 -21.35 6.32
CA VAL A 732 17.27 -20.57 6.24
C VAL A 732 16.07 -21.49 6.08
N ALA A 733 16.12 -22.45 5.15
CA ALA A 733 15.07 -23.45 4.95
C ALA A 733 14.85 -24.31 6.21
N SER A 734 15.89 -24.53 7.01
CA SER A 734 15.82 -25.21 8.30
C SER A 734 15.37 -24.33 9.46
N ARG A 735 15.11 -23.03 9.22
CA ARG A 735 14.80 -22.01 10.24
C ARG A 735 15.88 -21.87 11.33
N GLN A 736 17.13 -22.20 10.99
CA GLN A 736 18.30 -22.05 11.86
C GLN A 736 18.99 -20.70 11.69
N TYR A 737 18.65 -19.98 10.62
CA TYR A 737 19.13 -18.63 10.34
C TYR A 737 17.99 -17.80 9.76
N THR A 738 17.84 -16.57 10.23
CA THR A 738 16.92 -15.58 9.67
C THR A 738 17.76 -14.54 8.92
N PRO A 739 17.51 -14.29 7.62
CA PRO A 739 18.23 -13.26 6.89
C PRO A 739 18.17 -11.91 7.58
N LYS A 740 19.28 -11.17 7.59
CA LYS A 740 19.48 -10.04 8.49
C LYS A 740 18.38 -8.98 8.37
N LEU A 741 18.15 -8.47 7.15
CA LEU A 741 17.16 -7.42 6.92
C LEU A 741 15.71 -7.91 7.09
N HIS A 742 15.44 -9.17 6.79
CA HIS A 742 14.14 -9.80 7.10
C HIS A 742 13.90 -9.82 8.61
N GLY A 743 14.89 -10.28 9.40
CA GLY A 743 14.81 -10.34 10.86
C GLY A 743 14.75 -8.97 11.55
N LYS A 744 15.27 -7.91 10.90
CA LYS A 744 15.16 -6.52 11.38
C LYS A 744 13.81 -5.87 11.05
N GLY A 745 12.95 -6.54 10.28
CA GLY A 745 11.65 -6.01 9.87
C GLY A 745 11.72 -5.03 8.70
N ASN A 746 12.82 -5.02 7.92
CA ASN A 746 12.87 -4.28 6.66
C ASN A 746 12.11 -5.06 5.57
N THR A 747 10.80 -5.16 5.75
CA THR A 747 9.90 -5.93 4.90
C THR A 747 8.88 -5.04 4.20
N ASP A 748 8.39 -5.48 3.05
CA ASP A 748 7.29 -4.84 2.35
C ASP A 748 6.49 -5.80 1.47
N PHE A 749 5.33 -5.33 1.00
CA PHE A 749 4.44 -6.06 0.09
C PHE A 749 3.77 -5.07 -0.85
N GLN A 750 3.91 -5.26 -2.16
CA GLN A 750 3.32 -4.36 -3.15
C GLN A 750 2.92 -5.13 -4.41
N LEU A 751 1.69 -4.90 -4.86
CA LEU A 751 1.16 -5.52 -6.07
C LEU A 751 1.40 -4.61 -7.26
N THR A 752 1.90 -5.18 -8.35
CA THR A 752 2.04 -4.45 -9.61
C THR A 752 0.68 -4.24 -10.29
N ARG A 753 0.56 -3.11 -11.00
CA ARG A 753 -0.59 -2.77 -11.84
C ARG A 753 -0.38 -3.14 -13.31
N GLY A 754 0.82 -3.60 -13.66
CA GLY A 754 1.22 -3.88 -15.04
C GLY A 754 1.14 -2.64 -15.94
N LEU A 755 1.11 -2.88 -17.26
CA LEU A 755 1.15 -1.80 -18.25
C LEU A 755 -0.12 -0.92 -18.25
N LEU A 756 -1.29 -1.55 -18.16
CA LEU A 756 -2.59 -0.90 -18.33
C LEU A 756 -3.26 -0.52 -17.01
N GLY A 757 -2.68 -0.83 -15.84
CA GLY A 757 -3.29 -0.45 -14.58
C GLY A 757 -3.25 1.06 -14.35
N ILE A 758 -4.38 1.63 -13.96
CA ILE A 758 -4.55 3.06 -13.63
C ILE A 758 -5.58 3.20 -12.51
N SER A 759 -5.41 4.20 -11.64
CA SER A 759 -6.44 4.55 -10.67
C SER A 759 -7.61 5.23 -11.35
N MET A 760 -8.81 4.77 -11.02
CA MET A 760 -10.05 5.44 -11.42
C MET A 760 -10.76 5.92 -10.19
#